data_AF-A0A9N9L049-F1
#
_entry.id   AF-A0A9N9L049-F1
#
_cell.length_a   1.000
_cell.length_b   1.000
_cell.length_c   1.000
_cell.angle_alpha   90.00
_cell.angle_beta   90.00
_cell.angle_gamma   90.00
#
_symmetry.space_group_name_H-M   'P 1'
#
loop_
_entity.id
_entity.type
_entity.pdbx_description
1 polymer ?
#
loop_
_entity_poly.entity_id
_entity_poly.type
_entity_poly.pdbx_seq_one_letter_code
_entity_poly.pdbx_strand_id
1 'polypeptide(L)'
;MDVQLYIYDLSNGLARQFSAAMLGTYIDMVYHTGIVMEGVEYTYDGGIKALKPGKSHLGEPLRIVELGTTELPMEVIQEYLESLKEIYTQDAYNIWTHNCNNFANDFATFLLGKGIPDYITNLPETFLNSDFGRAMVPKINRMVEKRQNKNGGLLGLAEPNNALMTHEQISSSVRAVTTPVALETTLTEAKRASAVIFFTSATCAPCKKLYPLYEQLAAETAHKVILIQVDISRSYDIGMKYSIKSTPTFISFLHGEQQEIWSGADAAKLEGNVRMLARMAFPPHKHESLALPALRGAITTPVLYSKIPPLGKLKAKMGAAADDGSITEVMGFVAARAEGKPAETHLPDLDAFSRFLRSAPAKLPTEIMFTVVDLLRVALVDPRLSGYYAEEKAHLTIAPILSYVNHLKDCPYSLRLVTLQMACNLFSSPLYPNHILSCPTMTKPIMDLVTTSLLDDKHQTVRIAAASLSFNITTANGKLRIQEHRDGLSEDDQVELAASLLEAINVEEQSPEALKGFLLALGYLTYLTPGDGELVELLKITDAQGTVRSKKTLFPDEKLVQDVGGVLLGMYLNLQQKYHETIHNIQDTLLDISLAPELMPKSTTMNSPRTGASTPSLRARAGSEISNKMETPAGNVRVVVRVRGFLPRETERGAQCLIEMDPATQATTLLPPNDTDTANSRSKMRKVIEEKSFTFDNSFWSHNKKDEHYAHQEDVYNCLGEEFLDHNFEGYHTCIFAYGQTGSGKSYTMMGTPDQPGLIPRTCEDLFERIEAAAIETPSISYNVRVSYFEVYNEHVRDLLTPVKPNQPPYYLKIRESPTEGPYVKDLTDAPVRNLTEILRYMQMGDASRTTASTKMNDTSSRSHSVFTIMLKQIHHDMDTDETTERVARIRLVDLAGSERAKATEATGTRLREGSNINKSLTTLGRVIAALADPKQNRPGKRSSKDVVPYRDSILTWLLKDSLGGNSKTAMIACIAPSDYDETLSTLRYADQAKRIRTRAVVNQDLVSAAERDAQIAQMAEEIRILTLSVSEGRRREKEDKEQEEKIEEYQNRVIAMQRLMEERSQVAEGKIRALNVENEALRLHLKLAIDSIKNPINVRSSVPPEETIEILEDSVERDPEAAQEADVEDDKTEVPDYDSDCTSDEAVDLLTESEKRAEQVQEFQQDLLSDLARFMSKVMDDKSRFMTPMTPDCGFYVQKSDGSWT
;
A
#
# COMPACT_ATOMS: atom_id res chain seq x y z
N MET A 1 -42.53 16.87 19.52
CA MET A 1 -42.45 15.46 19.91
C MET A 1 -42.43 15.41 21.43
N ASP A 2 -43.15 14.48 22.04
CA ASP A 2 -43.18 14.35 23.50
C ASP A 2 -42.03 13.44 23.95
N VAL A 3 -41.32 13.84 25.01
CA VAL A 3 -40.11 13.15 25.49
C VAL A 3 -40.40 12.52 26.85
N GLN A 4 -40.37 11.19 26.90
CA GLN A 4 -40.69 10.40 28.09
C GLN A 4 -39.49 9.58 28.55
N LEU A 5 -39.24 9.55 29.86
CA LEU A 5 -38.26 8.67 30.51
C LEU A 5 -38.98 7.41 31.00
N TYR A 6 -38.62 6.26 30.43
CA TYR A 6 -39.08 4.95 30.87
C TYR A 6 -38.09 4.40 31.91
N ILE A 7 -38.60 3.95 33.06
CA ILE A 7 -37.80 3.52 34.21
C ILE A 7 -38.14 2.06 34.56
N TYR A 8 -37.10 1.24 34.68
CA TYR A 8 -37.16 -0.18 35.01
C TYR A 8 -36.31 -0.50 36.25
N ASP A 9 -36.65 -1.56 36.99
CA ASP A 9 -35.87 -2.06 38.13
C ASP A 9 -35.16 -3.37 37.79
N LEU A 10 -33.83 -3.32 37.63
CA LEU A 10 -33.01 -4.51 37.38
C LEU A 10 -32.95 -5.49 38.57
N SER A 11 -33.42 -5.09 39.75
CA SER A 11 -33.41 -5.93 40.96
C SER A 11 -34.68 -6.75 41.20
N ASN A 12 -35.76 -6.52 40.44
CA ASN A 12 -37.08 -7.14 40.64
C ASN A 12 -37.56 -7.04 42.11
N GLY A 13 -37.40 -5.89 42.73
CA GLY A 13 -37.77 -5.59 44.12
C GLY A 13 -36.78 -6.08 45.19
N LEU A 14 -35.71 -6.80 44.83
CA LEU A 14 -34.71 -7.30 45.78
C LEU A 14 -33.90 -6.17 46.43
N ALA A 15 -33.59 -5.10 45.69
CA ALA A 15 -32.88 -3.96 46.27
C ALA A 15 -33.66 -3.38 47.46
N ARG A 16 -34.97 -3.21 47.29
CA ARG A 16 -35.90 -2.71 48.32
C ARG A 16 -35.94 -3.55 49.60
N GLN A 17 -35.66 -4.85 49.50
CA GLN A 17 -35.70 -5.79 50.63
C GLN A 17 -34.36 -5.87 51.38
N PHE A 18 -33.23 -5.77 50.67
CA PHE A 18 -31.90 -6.04 51.24
C PHE A 18 -31.00 -4.80 51.41
N SER A 19 -31.28 -3.68 50.74
CA SER A 19 -30.42 -2.48 50.74
C SER A 19 -30.14 -1.94 52.14
N ALA A 20 -31.18 -1.65 52.93
CA ALA A 20 -31.03 -1.12 54.29
C ALA A 20 -30.26 -2.06 55.23
N ALA A 21 -30.31 -3.38 55.01
CA ALA A 21 -29.61 -4.38 55.82
C ALA A 21 -28.16 -4.62 55.40
N MET A 22 -27.79 -4.36 54.15
CA MET A 22 -26.44 -4.61 53.60
C MET A 22 -25.60 -3.35 53.39
N LEU A 23 -26.23 -2.23 53.04
CA LEU A 23 -25.57 -0.97 52.69
C LEU A 23 -25.68 0.10 53.79
N GLY A 24 -26.58 -0.08 54.76
CA GLY A 24 -26.96 0.94 55.75
C GLY A 24 -27.84 2.07 55.19
N THR A 25 -27.97 2.15 53.86
CA THR A 25 -28.80 3.12 53.13
C THR A 25 -29.97 2.44 52.43
N TYR A 26 -31.16 3.06 52.46
CA TYR A 26 -32.32 2.55 51.74
C TYR A 26 -32.22 2.87 50.24
N ILE A 27 -31.97 1.85 49.43
CA ILE A 27 -32.13 1.88 47.98
C ILE A 27 -33.42 1.14 47.63
N ASP A 28 -34.31 1.78 46.88
CA ASP A 28 -35.63 1.26 46.55
C ASP A 28 -35.66 0.39 45.29
N MET A 29 -34.82 0.70 44.29
CA MET A 29 -34.65 -0.11 43.07
C MET A 29 -33.27 0.11 42.42
N VAL A 30 -32.90 -0.77 41.48
CA VAL A 30 -31.71 -0.58 40.63
C VAL A 30 -32.17 -0.03 39.28
N TYR A 31 -32.12 1.29 39.14
CA TYR A 31 -32.62 2.02 37.99
C TYR A 31 -31.91 1.66 36.68
N HIS A 32 -32.69 1.26 35.68
CA HIS A 32 -32.33 1.28 34.25
C HIS A 32 -33.32 2.19 33.51
N THR A 33 -32.81 3.02 32.60
CA THR A 33 -33.64 4.00 31.87
C THR A 33 -33.53 3.92 30.35
N GLY A 34 -34.64 4.22 29.67
CA GLY A 34 -34.70 4.51 28.24
C GLY A 34 -35.44 5.82 27.95
N ILE A 35 -35.09 6.49 26.85
CA ILE A 35 -35.80 7.68 26.36
C ILE A 35 -36.77 7.27 25.26
N VAL A 36 -38.04 7.66 25.39
CA VAL A 36 -39.12 7.36 24.44
C VAL A 36 -39.59 8.63 23.75
N MET A 37 -39.63 8.57 22.40
CA MET A 37 -40.14 9.61 21.50
C MET A 37 -40.76 8.95 20.27
N GLU A 38 -41.86 9.50 19.73
CA GLU A 38 -42.51 9.03 18.47
C GLU A 38 -42.75 7.51 18.39
N GLY A 39 -42.97 6.84 19.53
CA GLY A 39 -43.19 5.39 19.60
C GLY A 39 -41.94 4.52 19.46
N VAL A 40 -40.74 5.08 19.63
CA VAL A 40 -39.44 4.38 19.67
C VAL A 40 -38.78 4.60 21.04
N GLU A 41 -38.16 3.55 21.59
CA GLU A 41 -37.43 3.55 22.86
C GLU A 41 -35.92 3.42 22.62
N TYR A 42 -35.14 4.40 23.06
CA TYR A 42 -33.69 4.44 22.91
C TYR A 42 -33.00 4.09 24.24
N THR A 43 -32.15 3.06 24.21
CA THR A 43 -31.35 2.59 25.36
C THR A 43 -29.90 2.31 24.96
N TYR A 44 -29.00 2.17 25.95
CA TYR A 44 -27.59 1.84 25.74
C TYR A 44 -27.22 0.52 26.45
N ASP A 45 -26.89 -0.53 25.69
CA ASP A 45 -26.53 -1.87 26.19
C ASP A 45 -25.43 -2.46 25.29
N GLY A 46 -24.18 -2.05 25.52
CA GLY A 46 -23.06 -2.36 24.63
C GLY A 46 -23.14 -1.67 23.26
N GLY A 47 -23.93 -0.59 23.16
CA GLY A 47 -24.24 0.13 21.93
C GLY A 47 -25.63 0.77 22.02
N ILE A 48 -25.89 1.81 21.24
CA ILE A 48 -27.20 2.49 21.20
C ILE A 48 -28.20 1.59 20.47
N LYS A 49 -29.25 1.15 21.19
CA LYS A 49 -30.29 0.25 20.67
C LYS A 49 -31.63 0.99 20.61
N ALA A 50 -32.25 0.98 19.43
CA ALA A 50 -33.61 1.49 19.20
C ALA A 50 -34.61 0.31 19.26
N LEU A 51 -35.60 0.44 20.13
CA LEU A 51 -36.56 -0.61 20.50
C LEU A 51 -38.00 -0.11 20.33
N LYS A 52 -38.97 -1.02 20.41
CA LYS A 52 -40.38 -0.64 20.59
C LYS A 52 -40.67 -0.52 22.09
N PRO A 53 -41.27 0.59 22.56
CA PRO A 53 -41.54 0.84 23.98
C PRO A 53 -42.16 -0.36 24.70
N GLY A 54 -41.54 -0.80 25.80
CA GLY A 54 -42.04 -1.92 26.61
C GLY A 54 -41.97 -3.29 25.95
N LYS A 55 -41.16 -3.44 24.87
CA LYS A 55 -40.83 -4.75 24.27
C LYS A 55 -39.38 -5.18 24.51
N SER A 56 -38.69 -4.55 25.46
CA SER A 56 -37.44 -5.05 25.99
C SER A 56 -37.67 -6.36 26.75
N HIS A 57 -36.61 -7.13 26.98
CA HIS A 57 -36.65 -8.33 27.83
C HIS A 57 -36.90 -8.01 29.32
N LEU A 58 -36.94 -6.72 29.70
CA LEU A 58 -37.28 -6.23 31.04
C LEU A 58 -38.80 -6.12 31.25
N GLY A 59 -39.61 -6.21 30.19
CA GLY A 59 -41.06 -6.12 30.25
C GLY A 59 -41.60 -4.70 30.14
N GLU A 60 -42.68 -4.40 30.86
CA GLU A 60 -43.31 -3.07 30.90
C GLU A 60 -42.57 -2.14 31.88
N PRO A 61 -42.48 -0.82 31.59
CA PRO A 61 -41.82 0.14 32.48
C PRO A 61 -42.55 0.26 33.82
N LEU A 62 -41.80 0.20 34.93
CA LEU A 62 -42.34 0.34 36.28
C LEU A 62 -42.85 1.78 36.54
N ARG A 63 -42.21 2.76 35.89
CA ARG A 63 -42.62 4.17 35.94
C ARG A 63 -42.28 4.85 34.62
N ILE A 64 -43.20 5.68 34.14
CA ILE A 64 -42.98 6.63 33.05
C ILE A 64 -42.92 8.03 33.69
N VAL A 65 -41.99 8.87 33.24
CA VAL A 65 -41.86 10.28 33.65
C VAL A 65 -41.82 11.14 32.41
N GLU A 66 -42.76 12.08 32.29
CA GLU A 66 -42.73 13.10 31.23
C GLU A 66 -41.61 14.10 31.53
N LEU A 67 -40.61 14.20 30.64
CA LEU A 67 -39.49 15.12 30.79
C LEU A 67 -39.79 16.49 30.17
N GLY A 68 -40.55 16.50 29.07
CA GLY A 68 -40.95 17.71 28.36
C GLY A 68 -41.35 17.42 26.92
N THR A 69 -41.38 18.49 26.11
CA THR A 69 -41.60 18.39 24.67
C THR A 69 -40.39 18.99 23.93
N THR A 70 -39.98 18.36 22.84
CA THR A 70 -38.90 18.86 21.97
C THR A 70 -39.46 19.25 20.61
N GLU A 71 -38.91 20.32 20.04
CA GLU A 71 -39.24 20.84 18.71
C GLU A 71 -38.20 20.46 17.64
N LEU A 72 -37.15 19.71 18.02
CA LEU A 72 -36.07 19.31 17.13
C LEU A 72 -36.56 18.39 16.00
N PRO A 73 -36.10 18.55 14.75
CA PRO A 73 -36.39 17.62 13.65
C PRO A 73 -35.86 16.21 13.91
N MET A 74 -36.55 15.19 13.41
CA MET A 74 -36.14 13.78 13.59
C MET A 74 -34.80 13.47 12.90
N GLU A 75 -34.46 14.20 11.84
CA GLU A 75 -33.19 14.10 11.11
C GLU A 75 -32.02 14.57 12.00
N VAL A 76 -32.15 15.74 12.64
CA VAL A 76 -31.19 16.26 13.63
C VAL A 76 -31.00 15.30 14.81
N ILE A 77 -32.10 14.73 15.32
CA ILE A 77 -32.05 13.74 16.41
C ILE A 77 -31.27 12.48 15.97
N GLN A 78 -31.37 12.07 14.69
CA GLN A 78 -30.60 10.95 14.14
C GLN A 78 -29.11 11.30 13.97
N GLU A 79 -28.75 12.48 13.44
CA GLU A 79 -27.34 12.92 13.37
C GLU A 79 -26.69 13.04 14.75
N TYR A 80 -27.43 13.54 15.76
CA TYR A 80 -26.94 13.56 17.14
C TYR A 80 -26.73 12.15 17.69
N LEU A 81 -27.68 11.24 17.51
CA LEU A 81 -27.54 9.83 17.89
C LEU A 81 -26.38 9.13 17.17
N GLU A 82 -26.10 9.47 15.91
CA GLU A 82 -24.94 8.97 15.17
C GLU A 82 -23.63 9.46 15.80
N SER A 83 -23.54 10.75 16.15
CA SER A 83 -22.38 11.30 16.87
C SER A 83 -22.18 10.67 18.25
N LEU A 84 -23.27 10.26 18.92
CA LEU A 84 -23.19 9.52 20.18
C LEU A 84 -22.68 8.09 20.02
N LYS A 85 -22.75 7.45 18.84
CA LYS A 85 -22.20 6.09 18.64
C LYS A 85 -20.68 6.03 18.79
N GLU A 86 -19.97 7.12 18.49
CA GLU A 86 -18.51 7.20 18.73
C GLU A 86 -18.15 7.20 20.23
N ILE A 87 -19.10 7.58 21.09
CA ILE A 87 -18.94 7.76 22.54
C ILE A 87 -19.53 6.58 23.32
N TYR A 88 -20.67 6.07 22.88
CA TYR A 88 -21.42 4.97 23.47
C TYR A 88 -21.19 3.66 22.70
N THR A 89 -19.93 3.25 22.61
CA THR A 89 -19.50 1.98 21.98
C THR A 89 -19.73 0.78 22.91
N GLN A 90 -19.47 -0.44 22.41
CA GLN A 90 -19.50 -1.65 23.23
C GLN A 90 -18.38 -1.65 24.29
N ASP A 91 -17.17 -1.27 23.89
CA ASP A 91 -15.96 -1.35 24.70
C ASP A 91 -15.90 -0.28 25.81
N ALA A 92 -16.60 0.84 25.61
CA ALA A 92 -16.71 1.91 26.60
C ALA A 92 -17.68 1.58 27.76
N TYR A 93 -18.50 0.53 27.65
CA TYR A 93 -19.60 0.28 28.60
C TYR A 93 -19.08 0.00 30.02
N ASN A 94 -19.45 0.86 30.98
CA ASN A 94 -19.06 0.75 32.37
C ASN A 94 -20.28 0.92 33.28
N ILE A 95 -20.66 -0.13 34.00
CA ILE A 95 -21.85 -0.16 34.87
C ILE A 95 -21.88 0.99 35.92
N TRP A 96 -20.71 1.53 36.32
CA TRP A 96 -20.62 2.59 37.33
C TRP A 96 -20.62 4.01 36.77
N THR A 97 -19.97 4.25 35.62
CA THR A 97 -19.70 5.61 35.09
C THR A 97 -20.08 5.84 33.62
N HIS A 98 -20.40 4.78 32.86
CA HIS A 98 -20.83 4.89 31.46
C HIS A 98 -21.90 3.83 31.15
N ASN A 99 -23.11 4.09 31.62
CA ASN A 99 -24.24 3.18 31.56
C ASN A 99 -25.49 3.83 30.94
N CYS A 100 -26.58 3.06 30.89
CA CYS A 100 -27.90 3.43 30.34
C CYS A 100 -28.43 4.77 30.85
N ASN A 101 -28.17 5.08 32.12
CA ASN A 101 -28.67 6.28 32.80
C ASN A 101 -27.83 7.50 32.42
N ASN A 102 -26.53 7.32 32.19
CA ASN A 102 -25.67 8.38 31.65
C ASN A 102 -26.04 8.71 30.18
N PHE A 103 -26.32 7.68 29.36
CA PHE A 103 -26.85 7.87 28.01
C PHE A 103 -28.19 8.63 27.99
N ALA A 104 -29.14 8.20 28.82
CA ALA A 104 -30.44 8.87 28.93
C ALA A 104 -30.30 10.33 29.43
N ASN A 105 -29.35 10.61 30.32
CA ASN A 105 -29.03 11.96 30.77
C ASN A 105 -28.51 12.86 29.64
N ASP A 106 -27.47 12.42 28.92
CA ASP A 106 -26.84 13.23 27.87
C ASP A 106 -27.77 13.40 26.66
N PHE A 107 -28.65 12.43 26.38
CA PHE A 107 -29.66 12.54 25.34
C PHE A 107 -30.80 13.49 25.75
N ALA A 108 -31.32 13.39 26.99
CA ALA A 108 -32.30 14.35 27.52
C ALA A 108 -31.74 15.79 27.56
N THR A 109 -30.47 15.95 27.94
CA THR A 109 -29.78 17.25 27.99
C THR A 109 -29.70 17.91 26.63
N PHE A 110 -29.47 17.14 25.55
CA PHE A 110 -29.57 17.65 24.18
C PHE A 110 -31.01 18.00 23.78
N LEU A 111 -31.96 17.08 24.01
CA LEU A 111 -33.35 17.21 23.54
C LEU A 111 -34.14 18.35 24.22
N LEU A 112 -33.81 18.67 25.47
CA LEU A 112 -34.59 19.54 26.36
C LEU A 112 -33.75 20.59 27.11
N GLY A 113 -32.42 20.59 26.95
CA GLY A 113 -31.51 21.45 27.70
C GLY A 113 -31.32 21.04 29.18
N LYS A 114 -31.86 19.89 29.62
CA LYS A 114 -31.84 19.41 31.01
C LYS A 114 -31.73 17.89 31.11
N GLY A 115 -31.00 17.41 32.10
CA GLY A 115 -30.77 15.99 32.36
C GLY A 115 -31.97 15.25 32.99
N ILE A 116 -31.73 13.99 33.36
CA ILE A 116 -32.68 13.15 34.10
C ILE A 116 -32.53 13.38 35.63
N PRO A 117 -33.51 12.97 36.48
CA PRO A 117 -33.48 13.28 37.91
C PRO A 117 -32.26 12.70 38.67
N ASP A 118 -31.62 13.56 39.48
CA ASP A 118 -30.36 13.31 40.20
C ASP A 118 -30.31 12.00 41.01
N TYR A 119 -31.45 11.54 41.54
CA TYR A 119 -31.54 10.30 42.32
C TYR A 119 -31.30 9.04 41.48
N ILE A 120 -31.39 9.14 40.14
CA ILE A 120 -31.10 8.08 39.18
C ILE A 120 -29.61 8.10 38.80
N THR A 121 -29.04 9.28 38.54
CA THR A 121 -27.63 9.44 38.16
C THR A 121 -26.68 9.16 39.32
N ASN A 122 -27.06 9.52 40.55
CA ASN A 122 -26.18 9.47 41.73
C ASN A 122 -26.31 8.14 42.50
N LEU A 123 -27.06 7.17 41.97
CA LEU A 123 -27.16 5.81 42.52
C LEU A 123 -25.80 5.09 42.62
N PRO A 124 -24.91 5.12 41.60
CA PRO A 124 -23.61 4.46 41.67
C PRO A 124 -22.74 5.00 42.80
N GLU A 125 -22.68 6.34 42.96
CA GLU A 125 -21.93 6.97 44.06
C GLU A 125 -22.51 6.59 45.43
N THR A 126 -23.83 6.59 45.56
CA THR A 126 -24.53 6.19 46.80
C THR A 126 -24.16 4.76 47.20
N PHE A 127 -24.04 3.84 46.24
CA PHE A 127 -23.57 2.48 46.48
C PHE A 127 -22.07 2.41 46.82
N LEU A 128 -21.22 3.11 46.05
CA LEU A 128 -19.76 3.12 46.19
C LEU A 128 -19.26 3.79 47.48
N ASN A 129 -20.07 4.67 48.08
CA ASN A 129 -19.78 5.27 49.38
C ASN A 129 -19.98 4.30 50.57
N SER A 130 -20.58 3.12 50.36
CA SER A 130 -20.76 2.09 51.40
C SER A 130 -19.61 1.07 51.43
N ASP A 131 -19.21 0.61 52.63
CA ASP A 131 -18.14 -0.39 52.78
C ASP A 131 -18.47 -1.72 52.10
N PHE A 132 -19.72 -2.17 52.20
CA PHE A 132 -20.21 -3.36 51.52
C PHE A 132 -20.18 -3.19 49.98
N GLY A 133 -20.57 -2.01 49.48
CA GLY A 133 -20.51 -1.68 48.06
C GLY A 133 -19.09 -1.78 47.52
N ARG A 134 -18.13 -1.11 48.18
CA ARG A 134 -16.69 -1.16 47.84
C ARG A 134 -16.15 -2.59 47.83
N ALA A 135 -16.56 -3.44 48.79
CA ALA A 135 -16.17 -4.85 48.83
C ALA A 135 -16.82 -5.73 47.73
N MET A 136 -17.94 -5.29 47.14
CA MET A 136 -18.65 -6.02 46.08
C MET A 136 -18.24 -5.62 44.65
N VAL A 137 -17.71 -4.41 44.40
CA VAL A 137 -17.28 -3.96 43.05
C VAL A 137 -16.45 -5.01 42.29
N PRO A 138 -15.41 -5.66 42.87
CA PRO A 138 -14.59 -6.62 42.12
C PRO A 138 -15.33 -7.92 41.76
N LYS A 139 -16.44 -8.23 42.44
CA LYS A 139 -17.30 -9.38 42.13
C LYS A 139 -18.34 -9.01 41.06
N ILE A 140 -18.90 -7.80 41.14
CA ILE A 140 -19.87 -7.28 40.18
C ILE A 140 -19.20 -7.11 38.81
N ASN A 141 -18.02 -6.49 38.73
CA ASN A 141 -17.29 -6.31 37.46
C ASN A 141 -17.00 -7.66 36.80
N ARG A 142 -16.46 -8.64 37.54
CA ARG A 142 -16.23 -10.01 37.05
C ARG A 142 -17.50 -10.77 36.64
N MET A 143 -18.68 -10.34 37.09
CA MET A 143 -19.97 -10.91 36.68
C MET A 143 -20.51 -10.23 35.41
N VAL A 144 -20.25 -8.93 35.25
CA VAL A 144 -20.53 -8.12 34.05
C VAL A 144 -19.66 -8.58 32.88
N GLU A 145 -18.33 -8.65 33.07
CA GLU A 145 -17.33 -9.16 32.10
C GLU A 145 -17.73 -10.55 31.56
N LYS A 146 -18.12 -11.47 32.45
CA LYS A 146 -18.55 -12.83 32.10
C LYS A 146 -19.90 -12.92 31.38
N ARG A 147 -20.72 -11.87 31.39
CA ARG A 147 -21.96 -11.76 30.59
C ARG A 147 -21.69 -11.17 29.22
N GLN A 148 -20.91 -10.08 29.15
CA GLN A 148 -20.56 -9.41 27.89
C GLN A 148 -19.94 -10.40 26.88
N ASN A 149 -18.98 -11.21 27.33
CA ASN A 149 -18.28 -12.21 26.50
C ASN A 149 -19.14 -13.42 26.04
N LYS A 150 -20.46 -13.41 26.23
CA LYS A 150 -21.35 -14.50 25.76
C LYS A 150 -22.48 -14.07 24.83
N ASN A 151 -23.04 -12.86 24.98
CA ASN A 151 -24.39 -12.56 24.45
C ASN A 151 -24.58 -11.18 23.76
N GLY A 152 -23.52 -10.41 23.44
CA GLY A 152 -23.68 -9.16 22.65
C GLY A 152 -24.39 -8.00 23.39
N GLY A 153 -24.28 -7.99 24.72
CA GLY A 153 -24.89 -7.00 25.60
C GLY A 153 -24.85 -7.49 27.06
N LEU A 154 -24.90 -6.57 28.02
CA LEU A 154 -24.99 -6.93 29.44
C LEU A 154 -26.40 -7.42 29.80
N LEU A 155 -27.41 -6.81 29.18
CA LEU A 155 -28.82 -7.11 29.40
C LEU A 155 -29.35 -8.21 28.45
N GLY A 156 -28.59 -8.56 27.40
CA GLY A 156 -29.01 -9.59 26.44
C GLY A 156 -30.12 -9.13 25.49
N LEU A 157 -30.20 -7.82 25.22
CA LEU A 157 -30.95 -7.30 24.08
C LEU A 157 -30.26 -7.79 22.80
N ALA A 158 -30.80 -8.86 22.22
CA ALA A 158 -30.33 -9.41 20.95
C ALA A 158 -30.26 -8.31 19.88
N GLU A 159 -29.23 -8.35 19.04
CA GLU A 159 -29.17 -7.47 17.86
C GLU A 159 -30.40 -7.72 16.97
N PRO A 160 -31.21 -6.70 16.65
CA PRO A 160 -31.88 -6.73 15.36
C PRO A 160 -30.78 -6.75 14.29
N ASN A 161 -30.90 -7.63 13.28
CA ASN A 161 -29.99 -7.69 12.14
C ASN A 161 -29.60 -6.28 11.68
N ASN A 162 -28.32 -6.04 11.38
CA ASN A 162 -27.73 -4.72 11.12
C ASN A 162 -28.42 -3.95 9.98
N ALA A 163 -29.53 -3.34 10.36
CA ALA A 163 -30.54 -2.66 9.56
C ALA A 163 -31.35 -1.75 10.49
N LEU A 164 -30.63 -0.97 11.32
CA LEU A 164 -31.14 0.32 11.76
C LEU A 164 -31.51 1.08 10.49
N MET A 165 -32.80 1.25 10.24
CA MET A 165 -33.28 1.97 9.06
C MET A 165 -32.98 3.45 9.23
N THR A 166 -31.84 3.90 8.70
CA THR A 166 -31.55 5.33 8.59
C THR A 166 -32.61 5.98 7.72
N HIS A 167 -33.10 7.17 8.10
CA HIS A 167 -34.09 7.86 7.25
C HIS A 167 -33.51 8.23 5.87
N GLU A 168 -32.19 8.28 5.71
CA GLU A 168 -31.52 8.41 4.41
C GLU A 168 -31.91 7.30 3.41
N GLN A 169 -32.16 6.07 3.86
CA GLN A 169 -32.63 4.97 2.98
C GLN A 169 -34.05 5.19 2.42
N ILE A 170 -34.82 6.15 2.95
CA ILE A 170 -36.16 6.46 2.46
C ILE A 170 -36.08 7.20 1.11
N SER A 171 -34.95 7.86 0.77
CA SER A 171 -34.77 8.51 -0.53
C SER A 171 -34.48 7.54 -1.68
N SER A 172 -33.76 6.44 -1.44
CA SER A 172 -33.25 5.52 -2.49
C SER A 172 -34.00 4.18 -2.56
N SER A 173 -35.23 4.12 -2.06
CA SER A 173 -36.11 2.96 -2.20
C SER A 173 -37.01 3.09 -3.44
N VAL A 174 -37.39 1.95 -4.04
CA VAL A 174 -38.29 1.95 -5.21
C VAL A 174 -39.66 2.48 -4.80
N ARG A 175 -40.05 3.64 -5.33
CA ARG A 175 -41.29 4.34 -4.96
C ARG A 175 -42.51 3.59 -5.53
N ALA A 176 -43.14 2.74 -4.72
CA ALA A 176 -44.36 2.02 -5.08
C ALA A 176 -45.58 2.95 -5.03
N VAL A 177 -46.18 3.24 -6.21
CA VAL A 177 -47.26 4.22 -6.36
C VAL A 177 -48.56 3.53 -6.79
N THR A 178 -49.65 3.83 -6.07
CA THR A 178 -50.97 3.21 -6.29
C THR A 178 -52.06 4.16 -6.77
N THR A 179 -51.86 5.49 -6.70
CA THR A 179 -52.85 6.51 -7.12
C THR A 179 -52.26 7.46 -8.16
N PRO A 180 -53.07 7.97 -9.12
CA PRO A 180 -52.57 8.86 -10.16
C PRO A 180 -52.04 10.18 -9.61
N VAL A 181 -52.62 10.68 -8.51
CA VAL A 181 -52.16 11.93 -7.85
C VAL A 181 -50.77 11.76 -7.25
N ALA A 182 -50.51 10.66 -6.52
CA ALA A 182 -49.19 10.39 -5.96
C ALA A 182 -48.11 10.19 -7.04
N LEU A 183 -48.51 9.68 -8.22
CA LEU A 183 -47.61 9.58 -9.38
C LEU A 183 -47.26 10.96 -9.93
N GLU A 184 -48.23 11.86 -10.06
CA GLU A 184 -48.00 13.24 -10.49
C GLU A 184 -47.12 14.01 -9.49
N THR A 185 -47.35 13.86 -8.18
CA THR A 185 -46.47 14.44 -7.15
C THR A 185 -45.03 13.94 -7.31
N THR A 186 -44.83 12.62 -7.41
CA THR A 186 -43.50 12.00 -7.60
C THR A 186 -42.83 12.48 -8.89
N LEU A 187 -43.58 12.65 -9.98
CA LEU A 187 -43.07 13.19 -11.24
C LEU A 187 -42.79 14.71 -11.18
N THR A 188 -43.47 15.47 -10.31
CA THR A 188 -43.12 16.89 -10.07
C THR A 188 -41.84 17.05 -9.26
N GLU A 189 -41.58 16.17 -8.28
CA GLU A 189 -40.26 16.08 -7.61
C GLU A 189 -39.17 15.73 -8.62
N ALA A 190 -39.43 14.76 -9.51
CA ALA A 190 -38.50 14.31 -10.55
C ALA A 190 -38.13 15.37 -11.60
N LYS A 191 -38.75 16.56 -11.63
CA LYS A 191 -38.41 17.64 -12.58
C LYS A 191 -36.94 18.10 -12.50
N ARG A 192 -36.30 17.94 -11.34
CA ARG A 192 -34.88 18.26 -11.13
C ARG A 192 -33.92 17.10 -11.48
N ALA A 193 -34.42 15.93 -11.87
CA ALA A 193 -33.64 14.72 -12.09
C ALA A 193 -34.15 13.92 -13.31
N SER A 194 -33.77 12.65 -13.40
CA SER A 194 -34.48 11.65 -14.22
C SER A 194 -35.44 10.83 -13.35
N ALA A 195 -36.43 10.19 -13.99
CA ALA A 195 -37.23 9.14 -13.38
C ALA A 195 -37.48 7.98 -14.34
N VAL A 196 -37.76 6.80 -13.80
CA VAL A 196 -38.24 5.64 -14.58
C VAL A 196 -39.45 5.04 -13.85
N ILE A 197 -40.51 4.72 -14.58
CA ILE A 197 -41.68 4.01 -14.05
C ILE A 197 -41.62 2.55 -14.52
N PHE A 198 -41.65 1.61 -13.58
CA PHE A 198 -41.75 0.18 -13.83
C PHE A 198 -43.18 -0.32 -13.62
N PHE A 199 -43.82 -0.71 -14.71
CA PHE A 199 -45.19 -1.23 -14.74
C PHE A 199 -45.19 -2.76 -14.63
N THR A 200 -45.83 -3.26 -13.57
CA THR A 200 -45.81 -4.68 -13.19
C THR A 200 -47.20 -5.24 -12.97
N SER A 201 -47.25 -6.55 -12.70
CA SER A 201 -48.46 -7.28 -12.33
C SER A 201 -48.09 -8.40 -11.34
N ALA A 202 -48.90 -8.59 -10.31
CA ALA A 202 -48.67 -9.58 -9.24
C ALA A 202 -48.48 -11.03 -9.74
N THR A 203 -49.05 -11.39 -10.89
CA THR A 203 -48.96 -12.73 -11.50
C THR A 203 -47.81 -12.86 -12.51
N CYS A 204 -47.12 -11.77 -12.87
CA CYS A 204 -46.11 -11.77 -13.93
C CYS A 204 -44.76 -12.32 -13.43
N ALA A 205 -44.47 -13.60 -13.73
CA ALA A 205 -43.19 -14.23 -13.37
C ALA A 205 -41.93 -13.52 -13.95
N PRO A 206 -41.94 -12.96 -15.18
CA PRO A 206 -40.84 -12.11 -15.65
C PRO A 206 -40.60 -10.86 -14.80
N CYS A 207 -41.63 -10.19 -14.26
CA CYS A 207 -41.44 -9.05 -13.35
C CYS A 207 -40.70 -9.48 -12.07
N LYS A 208 -41.01 -10.68 -11.53
CA LYS A 208 -40.37 -11.21 -10.32
C LYS A 208 -38.86 -11.43 -10.45
N LYS A 209 -38.32 -11.55 -11.67
CA LYS A 209 -36.87 -11.62 -11.91
C LYS A 209 -36.18 -10.24 -11.93
N LEU A 210 -36.93 -9.16 -12.09
CA LEU A 210 -36.38 -7.80 -12.22
C LEU A 210 -36.44 -7.00 -10.92
N TYR A 211 -37.32 -7.33 -9.95
CA TYR A 211 -37.40 -6.59 -8.69
C TYR A 211 -36.05 -6.43 -7.99
N PRO A 212 -35.22 -7.48 -7.78
CA PRO A 212 -33.94 -7.32 -7.08
C PRO A 212 -32.96 -6.40 -7.84
N LEU A 213 -32.99 -6.41 -9.17
CA LEU A 213 -32.17 -5.54 -10.00
C LEU A 213 -32.68 -4.09 -9.98
N TYR A 214 -33.99 -3.88 -9.95
CA TYR A 214 -34.58 -2.54 -9.90
C TYR A 214 -34.39 -1.88 -8.52
N GLU A 215 -34.47 -2.67 -7.45
CA GLU A 215 -34.09 -2.27 -6.09
C GLU A 215 -32.58 -1.98 -5.99
N GLN A 216 -31.72 -2.84 -6.57
CA GLN A 216 -30.27 -2.59 -6.65
C GLN A 216 -29.95 -1.32 -7.44
N LEU A 217 -30.64 -1.04 -8.55
CA LEU A 217 -30.45 0.18 -9.33
C LEU A 217 -30.95 1.44 -8.61
N ALA A 218 -31.97 1.34 -7.75
CA ALA A 218 -32.41 2.44 -6.89
C ALA A 218 -31.31 2.78 -5.85
N ALA A 219 -30.71 1.76 -5.24
CA ALA A 219 -29.59 1.93 -4.33
C ALA A 219 -28.31 2.44 -5.04
N GLU A 220 -28.04 2.00 -6.29
CA GLU A 220 -26.86 2.45 -7.05
C GLU A 220 -26.98 3.92 -7.54
N THR A 221 -28.19 4.36 -7.90
CA THR A 221 -28.40 5.70 -8.49
C THR A 221 -28.88 6.76 -7.50
N ALA A 222 -29.38 6.38 -6.33
CA ALA A 222 -29.82 7.28 -5.26
C ALA A 222 -30.71 8.42 -5.77
N HIS A 223 -30.36 9.69 -5.48
CA HIS A 223 -31.12 10.86 -5.90
C HIS A 223 -31.07 11.16 -7.41
N LYS A 224 -30.22 10.47 -8.20
CA LYS A 224 -29.97 10.83 -9.61
C LYS A 224 -31.02 10.29 -10.58
N VAL A 225 -31.68 9.18 -10.24
CA VAL A 225 -32.81 8.63 -11.02
C VAL A 225 -33.88 8.11 -10.07
N ILE A 226 -35.05 8.76 -10.04
CA ILE A 226 -36.17 8.32 -9.20
C ILE A 226 -36.83 7.09 -9.84
N LEU A 227 -36.60 5.91 -9.25
CA LEU A 227 -37.20 4.65 -9.69
C LEU A 227 -38.57 4.44 -9.02
N ILE A 228 -39.62 4.43 -9.85
CA ILE A 228 -41.03 4.32 -9.48
C ILE A 228 -41.53 2.93 -9.89
N GLN A 229 -42.45 2.33 -9.14
CA GLN A 229 -43.13 1.07 -9.48
C GLN A 229 -44.65 1.22 -9.40
N VAL A 230 -45.37 0.65 -10.37
CA VAL A 230 -46.84 0.65 -10.45
C VAL A 230 -47.35 -0.78 -10.75
N ASP A 231 -48.12 -1.36 -9.83
CA ASP A 231 -48.82 -2.64 -10.05
C ASP A 231 -50.16 -2.39 -10.75
N ILE A 232 -50.25 -2.72 -12.04
CA ILE A 232 -51.46 -2.54 -12.85
C ILE A 232 -52.63 -3.41 -12.33
N SER A 233 -52.34 -4.49 -11.59
CA SER A 233 -53.38 -5.32 -10.96
C SER A 233 -54.04 -4.63 -9.75
N ARG A 234 -53.49 -3.51 -9.28
CA ARG A 234 -54.05 -2.68 -8.20
C ARG A 234 -54.50 -1.29 -8.68
N SER A 235 -53.88 -0.77 -9.74
CA SER A 235 -54.00 0.63 -10.15
C SER A 235 -54.32 0.76 -11.65
N TYR A 236 -55.48 0.22 -12.05
CA TYR A 236 -55.93 0.16 -13.45
C TYR A 236 -55.92 1.51 -14.17
N ASP A 237 -56.34 2.58 -13.48
CA ASP A 237 -56.43 3.93 -14.07
C ASP A 237 -55.08 4.47 -14.56
N ILE A 238 -53.99 4.11 -13.86
CA ILE A 238 -52.62 4.50 -14.26
C ILE A 238 -52.18 3.69 -15.48
N GLY A 239 -52.48 2.38 -15.51
CA GLY A 239 -52.24 1.52 -16.68
C GLY A 239 -53.00 1.99 -17.93
N MET A 240 -54.23 2.48 -17.76
CA MET A 240 -55.02 3.11 -18.82
C MET A 240 -54.44 4.45 -19.28
N LYS A 241 -54.06 5.34 -18.35
CA LYS A 241 -53.46 6.66 -18.66
C LYS A 241 -52.23 6.55 -19.58
N TYR A 242 -51.37 5.55 -19.34
CA TYR A 242 -50.17 5.28 -20.15
C TYR A 242 -50.36 4.18 -21.20
N SER A 243 -51.60 3.70 -21.44
CA SER A 243 -51.93 2.70 -22.46
C SER A 243 -51.09 1.41 -22.43
N ILE A 244 -50.77 0.91 -21.22
CA ILE A 244 -49.88 -0.24 -21.04
C ILE A 244 -50.56 -1.55 -21.47
N LYS A 245 -49.99 -2.24 -22.47
CA LYS A 245 -50.56 -3.47 -23.06
C LYS A 245 -49.89 -4.77 -22.59
N SER A 246 -48.76 -4.68 -21.90
CA SER A 246 -47.97 -5.82 -21.45
C SER A 246 -47.16 -5.47 -20.20
N THR A 247 -46.78 -6.47 -19.42
CA THR A 247 -45.85 -6.34 -18.28
C THR A 247 -44.75 -7.40 -18.40
N PRO A 248 -43.47 -7.09 -18.09
CA PRO A 248 -42.94 -5.80 -17.66
C PRO A 248 -42.90 -4.75 -18.77
N THR A 249 -43.24 -3.50 -18.43
CA THR A 249 -43.06 -2.31 -19.26
C THR A 249 -42.43 -1.18 -18.44
N PHE A 250 -41.60 -0.36 -19.08
CA PHE A 250 -40.89 0.76 -18.48
C PHE A 250 -41.13 2.04 -19.28
N ILE A 251 -41.18 3.18 -18.59
CA ILE A 251 -41.23 4.53 -19.20
C ILE A 251 -40.17 5.40 -18.53
N SER A 252 -39.32 6.07 -19.32
CA SER A 252 -38.33 7.02 -18.81
C SER A 252 -38.78 8.49 -18.92
N PHE A 253 -38.33 9.30 -17.97
CA PHE A 253 -38.51 10.74 -17.92
C PHE A 253 -37.15 11.42 -17.65
N LEU A 254 -36.92 12.57 -18.29
CA LEU A 254 -35.75 13.42 -18.11
C LEU A 254 -36.23 14.86 -17.89
N HIS A 255 -35.91 15.45 -16.74
CA HIS A 255 -36.38 16.78 -16.32
C HIS A 255 -37.91 16.98 -16.39
N GLY A 256 -38.67 15.90 -16.25
CA GLY A 256 -40.14 15.87 -16.34
C GLY A 256 -40.71 15.60 -17.74
N GLU A 257 -39.89 15.58 -18.80
CA GLU A 257 -40.33 15.20 -20.16
C GLU A 257 -40.20 13.69 -20.38
N GLN A 258 -41.21 13.06 -20.96
CA GLN A 258 -41.23 11.62 -21.26
C GLN A 258 -40.33 11.29 -22.47
N GLN A 259 -39.45 10.30 -22.34
CA GLN A 259 -38.43 9.95 -23.33
C GLN A 259 -38.73 8.64 -24.07
N GLU A 260 -38.37 7.47 -23.53
CA GLU A 260 -38.55 6.16 -24.15
C GLU A 260 -39.61 5.33 -23.39
N ILE A 261 -40.42 4.55 -24.13
CA ILE A 261 -41.23 3.45 -23.60
C ILE A 261 -40.65 2.14 -24.12
N TRP A 262 -40.32 1.18 -23.25
CA TRP A 262 -39.87 -0.16 -23.65
C TRP A 262 -40.48 -1.27 -22.80
N SER A 263 -40.65 -2.46 -23.38
CA SER A 263 -41.25 -3.62 -22.70
C SER A 263 -40.40 -4.87 -22.87
N GLY A 264 -40.40 -5.74 -21.87
CA GLY A 264 -39.60 -6.98 -21.84
C GLY A 264 -38.69 -7.09 -20.63
N ALA A 265 -38.26 -8.31 -20.30
CA ALA A 265 -37.50 -8.61 -19.10
C ALA A 265 -35.98 -8.68 -19.32
N ASP A 266 -35.44 -7.65 -19.97
CA ASP A 266 -34.00 -7.52 -20.24
C ASP A 266 -33.32 -6.70 -19.14
N ALA A 267 -32.51 -7.39 -18.33
CA ALA A 267 -31.70 -6.81 -17.27
C ALA A 267 -30.63 -5.83 -17.80
N ALA A 268 -29.96 -6.16 -18.90
CA ALA A 268 -28.86 -5.37 -19.45
C ALA A 268 -29.37 -4.10 -20.13
N LYS A 269 -30.52 -4.16 -20.83
CA LYS A 269 -31.16 -2.94 -21.35
C LYS A 269 -31.63 -2.02 -20.20
N LEU A 270 -32.20 -2.58 -19.13
CA LEU A 270 -32.65 -1.80 -17.97
C LEU A 270 -31.49 -1.07 -17.29
N GLU A 271 -30.41 -1.80 -16.95
CA GLU A 271 -29.19 -1.27 -16.36
C GLU A 271 -28.52 -0.20 -17.26
N GLY A 272 -28.46 -0.46 -18.58
CA GLY A 272 -27.95 0.48 -19.57
C GLY A 272 -28.76 1.78 -19.66
N ASN A 273 -30.08 1.68 -19.79
CA ASN A 273 -30.98 2.85 -19.89
C ASN A 273 -30.94 3.68 -18.60
N VAL A 274 -30.97 3.06 -17.41
CA VAL A 274 -30.91 3.77 -16.12
C VAL A 274 -29.58 4.52 -15.94
N ARG A 275 -28.44 3.88 -16.22
CA ARG A 275 -27.12 4.57 -16.15
C ARG A 275 -26.94 5.63 -17.23
N MET A 276 -27.59 5.49 -18.39
CA MET A 276 -27.60 6.54 -19.42
C MET A 276 -28.39 7.76 -18.96
N LEU A 277 -29.59 7.58 -18.42
CA LEU A 277 -30.43 8.66 -17.89
C LEU A 277 -29.73 9.40 -16.74
N ALA A 278 -29.08 8.68 -15.83
CA ALA A 278 -28.27 9.27 -14.76
C ALA A 278 -27.17 10.22 -15.30
N ARG A 279 -26.48 9.84 -16.39
CA ARG A 279 -25.46 10.65 -17.06
C ARG A 279 -26.01 11.79 -17.91
N MET A 280 -27.27 11.70 -18.36
CA MET A 280 -27.94 12.74 -19.12
C MET A 280 -28.49 13.85 -18.21
N ALA A 281 -29.04 13.49 -17.05
CA ALA A 281 -29.45 14.45 -16.03
C ALA A 281 -28.24 15.09 -15.31
N PHE A 282 -27.16 14.33 -15.11
CA PHE A 282 -25.95 14.77 -14.41
C PHE A 282 -24.70 14.48 -15.26
N PRO A 283 -24.35 15.37 -16.22
CA PRO A 283 -23.14 15.23 -17.02
C PRO A 283 -21.87 15.42 -16.17
N PRO A 284 -20.80 14.64 -16.40
CA PRO A 284 -19.56 14.74 -15.62
C PRO A 284 -18.90 16.11 -15.82
N HIS A 285 -18.54 16.77 -14.72
CA HIS A 285 -18.06 18.14 -14.76
C HIS A 285 -16.62 18.21 -15.29
N LYS A 286 -16.24 19.30 -15.97
CA LYS A 286 -14.92 19.40 -16.64
C LYS A 286 -13.75 19.14 -15.70
N HIS A 287 -13.84 19.60 -14.45
CA HIS A 287 -12.84 19.36 -13.40
C HIS A 287 -12.61 17.88 -13.04
N GLU A 288 -13.60 17.00 -13.26
CA GLU A 288 -13.48 15.54 -13.05
C GLU A 288 -12.54 14.86 -14.07
N SER A 289 -12.07 15.60 -15.09
CA SER A 289 -10.99 15.19 -16.01
C SER A 289 -9.59 15.63 -15.56
N LEU A 290 -9.47 16.61 -14.65
CA LEU A 290 -8.20 17.19 -14.23
C LEU A 290 -7.51 16.39 -13.13
N ALA A 291 -6.25 16.00 -13.33
CA ALA A 291 -5.46 15.22 -12.39
C ALA A 291 -5.02 16.06 -11.15
N LEU A 292 -5.97 16.31 -10.24
CA LEU A 292 -5.81 17.11 -9.02
C LEU A 292 -5.90 16.21 -7.77
N PRO A 293 -4.86 15.44 -7.43
CA PRO A 293 -4.93 14.43 -6.36
C PRO A 293 -5.26 15.03 -4.99
N ALA A 294 -4.78 16.25 -4.70
CA ALA A 294 -5.06 16.95 -3.44
C ALA A 294 -6.54 17.32 -3.24
N LEU A 295 -7.29 17.53 -4.32
CA LEU A 295 -8.71 17.95 -4.28
C LEU A 295 -9.68 16.79 -4.56
N ARG A 296 -9.17 15.64 -5.03
CA ARG A 296 -9.93 14.41 -5.28
C ARG A 296 -9.98 13.45 -4.08
N GLY A 297 -9.29 13.76 -2.98
CA GLY A 297 -9.31 12.95 -1.77
C GLY A 297 -10.70 12.95 -1.12
N ALA A 298 -11.32 11.78 -1.00
CA ALA A 298 -12.55 11.62 -0.23
C ALA A 298 -12.23 11.72 1.28
N ILE A 299 -13.14 12.34 2.04
CA ILE A 299 -13.05 12.56 3.50
C ILE A 299 -11.83 13.42 3.91
N THR A 300 -11.90 14.72 3.61
CA THR A 300 -11.18 15.74 4.39
C THR A 300 -11.85 15.92 5.76
N THR A 301 -11.07 15.75 6.83
CA THR A 301 -11.47 16.12 8.19
C THR A 301 -11.37 17.64 8.39
N PRO A 302 -12.23 18.25 9.23
CA PRO A 302 -12.12 19.66 9.57
C PRO A 302 -10.90 19.92 10.46
N VAL A 303 -10.29 21.10 10.33
CA VAL A 303 -9.22 21.56 11.21
C VAL A 303 -9.84 22.04 12.53
N LEU A 304 -9.43 21.42 13.64
CA LEU A 304 -9.90 21.72 15.00
C LEU A 304 -8.74 22.11 15.92
N TYR A 305 -8.94 23.12 16.75
CA TYR A 305 -8.00 23.63 17.75
C TYR A 305 -8.30 23.03 19.13
N SER A 306 -7.83 21.80 19.34
CA SER A 306 -8.06 21.01 20.57
C SER A 306 -7.15 21.39 21.76
N LYS A 307 -6.13 22.22 21.57
CA LYS A 307 -5.13 22.52 22.60
C LYS A 307 -5.74 23.23 23.82
N ILE A 308 -5.65 22.59 24.98
CA ILE A 308 -6.20 23.09 26.25
C ILE A 308 -5.21 24.07 26.90
N PRO A 309 -5.65 25.28 27.33
CA PRO A 309 -4.81 26.23 28.07
C PRO A 309 -4.64 25.77 29.53
N PRO A 310 -3.59 26.19 30.27
CA PRO A 310 -3.45 25.84 31.67
C PRO A 310 -4.60 26.43 32.51
N LEU A 311 -5.58 25.61 32.88
CA LEU A 311 -6.87 26.06 33.44
C LEU A 311 -6.74 26.94 34.69
N GLY A 312 -5.78 26.65 35.58
CA GLY A 312 -5.49 27.51 36.74
C GLY A 312 -5.00 28.92 36.37
N LYS A 313 -4.27 29.07 35.25
CA LYS A 313 -3.87 30.39 34.70
C LYS A 313 -5.04 31.08 33.97
N LEU A 314 -5.97 30.31 33.40
CA LEU A 314 -7.21 30.85 32.84
C LEU A 314 -8.10 31.41 33.95
N LYS A 315 -8.36 30.64 35.02
CA LYS A 315 -9.12 31.09 36.20
C LYS A 315 -8.54 32.36 36.81
N ALA A 316 -7.22 32.40 36.99
CA ALA A 316 -6.53 33.59 37.53
C ALA A 316 -6.67 34.86 36.67
N LYS A 317 -6.86 34.73 35.34
CA LYS A 317 -7.11 35.86 34.43
C LYS A 317 -8.58 36.26 34.33
N MET A 318 -9.50 35.32 34.54
CA MET A 318 -10.94 35.58 34.57
C MET A 318 -11.38 36.36 35.83
N GLY A 319 -10.61 36.25 36.93
CA GLY A 319 -10.91 36.96 38.18
C GLY A 319 -12.28 36.57 38.74
N ALA A 320 -13.03 37.55 39.25
CA ALA A 320 -14.36 37.32 39.83
C ALA A 320 -15.41 36.77 38.86
N ALA A 321 -15.17 36.78 37.54
CA ALA A 321 -16.04 36.08 36.58
C ALA A 321 -15.92 34.56 36.66
N ALA A 322 -14.82 34.04 37.23
CA ALA A 322 -14.49 32.63 37.26
C ALA A 322 -15.08 31.87 38.46
N ASP A 323 -15.83 32.57 39.31
CA ASP A 323 -16.55 32.02 40.46
C ASP A 323 -18.06 31.91 40.20
N ASP A 324 -18.49 32.14 38.95
CA ASP A 324 -19.82 31.74 38.47
C ASP A 324 -19.91 30.21 38.40
N GLY A 325 -21.06 29.66 38.80
CA GLY A 325 -21.29 28.21 38.80
C GLY A 325 -21.17 27.59 37.40
N SER A 326 -21.73 28.25 36.38
CA SER A 326 -21.71 27.74 35.00
C SER A 326 -20.30 27.66 34.42
N ILE A 327 -19.43 28.62 34.74
CA ILE A 327 -18.01 28.56 34.38
C ILE A 327 -17.30 27.46 35.15
N THR A 328 -17.58 27.30 36.45
CA THR A 328 -16.95 26.28 37.29
C THR A 328 -17.27 24.86 36.79
N GLU A 329 -18.53 24.61 36.40
CA GLU A 329 -18.96 23.35 35.78
C GLU A 329 -18.28 23.09 34.44
N VAL A 330 -18.27 24.06 33.51
CA VAL A 330 -17.61 23.91 32.20
C VAL A 330 -16.09 23.75 32.33
N MET A 331 -15.45 24.41 33.30
CA MET A 331 -14.05 24.20 33.62
C MET A 331 -13.79 22.80 34.19
N GLY A 332 -14.71 22.26 35.02
CA GLY A 332 -14.66 20.88 35.50
C GLY A 332 -14.79 19.85 34.39
N PHE A 333 -15.76 20.05 33.48
CA PHE A 333 -15.94 19.24 32.27
C PHE A 333 -14.67 19.21 31.39
N VAL A 334 -14.08 20.38 31.11
CA VAL A 334 -12.84 20.48 30.32
C VAL A 334 -11.65 19.83 31.03
N ALA A 335 -11.56 19.91 32.37
CA ALA A 335 -10.52 19.24 33.14
C ALA A 335 -10.67 17.72 33.11
N ALA A 336 -11.86 17.18 33.42
CA ALA A 336 -12.11 15.74 33.40
C ALA A 336 -11.90 15.12 32.00
N ARG A 337 -12.25 15.87 30.94
CA ARG A 337 -11.96 15.47 29.56
C ARG A 337 -10.46 15.41 29.26
N ALA A 338 -9.67 16.31 29.83
CA ALA A 338 -8.22 16.34 29.66
C ALA A 338 -7.50 15.16 30.33
N GLU A 339 -8.09 14.59 31.39
CA GLU A 339 -7.54 13.44 32.14
C GLU A 339 -7.78 12.08 31.46
N GLY A 340 -8.32 12.08 30.23
CA GLY A 340 -8.22 10.96 29.30
C GLY A 340 -9.46 10.06 29.17
N LYS A 341 -10.64 10.50 29.64
CA LYS A 341 -11.90 9.76 29.47
C LYS A 341 -13.04 10.60 28.86
N PRO A 342 -13.02 10.93 27.56
CA PRO A 342 -14.10 11.70 26.93
C PRO A 342 -15.50 11.07 27.09
N ALA A 343 -15.59 9.75 27.12
CA ALA A 343 -16.85 9.02 27.29
C ALA A 343 -17.45 9.14 28.69
N GLU A 344 -16.65 9.08 29.76
CA GLU A 344 -17.13 9.13 31.15
C GLU A 344 -17.40 10.59 31.64
N THR A 345 -17.46 11.58 30.75
CA THR A 345 -17.69 12.99 31.10
C THR A 345 -19.09 13.47 30.70
N HIS A 346 -19.90 13.82 31.70
CA HIS A 346 -21.26 14.35 31.54
C HIS A 346 -21.25 15.82 31.10
N LEU A 347 -22.32 16.22 30.41
CA LEU A 347 -22.51 17.61 29.98
C LEU A 347 -22.90 18.53 31.16
N PRO A 348 -22.34 19.76 31.26
CA PRO A 348 -22.76 20.77 32.25
C PRO A 348 -24.09 21.46 31.85
N ASP A 349 -24.67 22.33 32.70
CA ASP A 349 -25.88 23.09 32.33
C ASP A 349 -25.61 24.08 31.19
N LEU A 350 -25.96 23.68 29.97
CA LEU A 350 -25.73 24.44 28.75
C LEU A 350 -26.64 25.67 28.65
N ASP A 351 -27.82 25.68 29.27
CA ASP A 351 -28.69 26.87 29.32
C ASP A 351 -28.13 27.89 30.33
N ALA A 352 -27.58 27.44 31.47
CA ALA A 352 -26.87 28.33 32.39
C ALA A 352 -25.63 28.95 31.74
N PHE A 353 -24.81 28.15 31.08
CA PHE A 353 -23.63 28.65 30.37
C PHE A 353 -24.00 29.58 29.21
N SER A 354 -25.06 29.26 28.43
CA SER A 354 -25.59 30.14 27.38
C SER A 354 -26.08 31.48 27.96
N ARG A 355 -26.84 31.46 29.06
CA ARG A 355 -27.28 32.67 29.78
C ARG A 355 -26.10 33.51 30.27
N PHE A 356 -25.02 32.89 30.75
CA PHE A 356 -23.79 33.60 31.09
C PHE A 356 -23.18 34.25 29.83
N LEU A 357 -22.90 33.46 28.79
CA LEU A 357 -22.23 33.86 27.55
C LEU A 357 -22.94 35.04 26.86
N ARG A 358 -24.26 34.99 26.70
CA ARG A 358 -25.07 36.09 26.13
C ARG A 358 -24.92 37.41 26.90
N SER A 359 -24.60 37.35 28.20
CA SER A 359 -24.41 38.53 29.04
C SER A 359 -22.96 38.98 29.19
N ALA A 360 -21.98 38.15 28.82
CA ALA A 360 -20.57 38.42 29.03
C ALA A 360 -20.03 39.65 28.27
N PRO A 361 -20.35 39.89 26.96
CA PRO A 361 -19.89 41.06 26.22
C PRO A 361 -20.34 42.41 26.78
N ALA A 362 -21.39 42.43 27.61
CA ALA A 362 -21.91 43.63 28.27
C ALA A 362 -21.44 43.81 29.72
N LYS A 363 -20.82 42.78 30.32
CA LYS A 363 -20.39 42.74 31.73
C LYS A 363 -18.87 42.73 31.91
N LEU A 364 -18.13 42.17 30.95
CA LEU A 364 -16.69 41.92 31.09
C LEU A 364 -15.84 42.91 30.26
N PRO A 365 -14.66 43.32 30.75
CA PRO A 365 -13.68 44.05 29.94
C PRO A 365 -13.24 43.24 28.71
N THR A 366 -12.95 43.94 27.60
CA THR A 366 -12.40 43.37 26.35
C THR A 366 -11.13 42.56 26.60
N GLU A 367 -10.28 43.00 27.52
CA GLU A 367 -9.04 42.32 27.94
C GLU A 367 -9.27 40.97 28.64
N ILE A 368 -10.46 40.74 29.20
CA ILE A 368 -10.83 39.49 29.90
C ILE A 368 -11.68 38.61 28.99
N MET A 369 -12.44 39.17 28.05
CA MET A 369 -13.37 38.43 27.17
C MET A 369 -12.69 37.26 26.45
N PHE A 370 -11.41 37.38 26.06
CA PHE A 370 -10.70 36.28 25.40
C PHE A 370 -10.65 35.00 26.22
N THR A 371 -10.61 35.06 27.56
CA THR A 371 -10.58 33.86 28.41
C THR A 371 -11.90 33.11 28.46
N VAL A 372 -13.03 33.81 28.29
CA VAL A 372 -14.36 33.20 28.16
C VAL A 372 -14.50 32.53 26.80
N VAL A 373 -14.03 33.19 25.73
CA VAL A 373 -14.00 32.61 24.37
C VAL A 373 -13.00 31.43 24.30
N ASP A 374 -11.91 31.45 25.06
CA ASP A 374 -10.93 30.34 25.11
C ASP A 374 -11.47 29.11 25.84
N LEU A 375 -12.27 29.30 26.89
CA LEU A 375 -13.02 28.23 27.54
C LEU A 375 -14.06 27.63 26.57
N LEU A 376 -14.86 28.48 25.92
CA LEU A 376 -15.86 28.07 24.93
C LEU A 376 -15.23 27.35 23.73
N ARG A 377 -14.10 27.84 23.21
CA ARG A 377 -13.30 27.18 22.16
C ARG A 377 -12.98 25.74 22.52
N VAL A 378 -12.43 25.50 23.72
CA VAL A 378 -12.03 24.15 24.14
C VAL A 378 -13.25 23.26 24.38
N ALA A 379 -14.34 23.82 24.93
CA ALA A 379 -15.57 23.08 25.15
C ALA A 379 -16.22 22.63 23.82
N LEU A 380 -16.24 23.49 22.79
CA LEU A 380 -16.75 23.20 21.44
C LEU A 380 -15.96 22.14 20.66
N VAL A 381 -14.83 21.65 21.17
CA VAL A 381 -14.14 20.45 20.63
C VAL A 381 -14.99 19.19 20.89
N ASP A 382 -16.03 19.25 21.73
CA ASP A 382 -16.98 18.15 21.91
C ASP A 382 -18.14 18.27 20.90
N PRO A 383 -18.41 17.24 20.07
CA PRO A 383 -19.51 17.26 19.11
C PRO A 383 -20.88 17.50 19.76
N ARG A 384 -21.09 17.03 21.01
CA ARG A 384 -22.36 17.21 21.73
C ARG A 384 -22.63 18.68 22.03
N LEU A 385 -21.59 19.39 22.50
CA LEU A 385 -21.67 20.80 22.85
C LEU A 385 -21.85 21.67 21.59
N SER A 386 -21.13 21.34 20.52
CA SER A 386 -21.26 22.04 19.25
C SER A 386 -22.65 21.82 18.62
N GLY A 387 -23.18 20.59 18.66
CA GLY A 387 -24.53 20.27 18.19
C GLY A 387 -25.62 21.04 18.94
N TYR A 388 -25.53 21.16 20.27
CA TYR A 388 -26.46 21.98 21.07
C TYR A 388 -26.50 23.45 20.59
N TYR A 389 -25.35 24.06 20.28
CA TYR A 389 -25.29 25.43 19.78
C TYR A 389 -25.67 25.58 18.30
N ALA A 390 -25.78 24.49 17.52
CA ALA A 390 -26.29 24.53 16.15
C ALA A 390 -27.83 24.69 16.15
N GLU A 391 -28.51 23.95 17.03
CA GLU A 391 -29.97 23.97 17.18
C GLU A 391 -30.51 25.17 17.96
N GLU A 392 -29.64 26.03 18.49
CA GLU A 392 -30.04 27.29 19.12
C GLU A 392 -30.75 28.19 18.10
N LYS A 393 -32.06 28.38 18.26
CA LYS A 393 -32.89 29.23 17.37
C LYS A 393 -32.24 30.60 17.14
N ALA A 394 -31.86 30.87 15.89
CA ALA A 394 -31.15 32.07 15.44
C ALA A 394 -29.78 32.34 16.13
N HIS A 395 -29.14 31.30 16.66
CA HIS A 395 -27.77 31.30 17.20
C HIS A 395 -27.49 32.42 18.22
N LEU A 396 -28.47 32.64 19.12
CA LEU A 396 -28.53 33.73 20.12
C LEU A 396 -27.31 33.86 21.03
N THR A 397 -26.44 32.84 21.13
CA THR A 397 -25.21 32.86 21.91
C THR A 397 -23.97 33.02 21.02
N ILE A 398 -23.84 32.23 19.94
CA ILE A 398 -22.61 32.23 19.11
C ILE A 398 -22.56 33.43 18.14
N ALA A 399 -23.65 33.74 17.44
CA ALA A 399 -23.66 34.83 16.46
C ALA A 399 -23.38 36.22 17.10
N PRO A 400 -23.89 36.56 18.29
CA PRO A 400 -23.53 37.80 18.98
C PRO A 400 -22.07 37.86 19.45
N ILE A 401 -21.43 36.74 19.80
CA ILE A 401 -20.00 36.71 20.17
C ILE A 401 -19.14 37.03 18.94
N LEU A 402 -19.42 36.39 17.79
CA LEU A 402 -18.74 36.68 16.52
C LEU A 402 -18.95 38.14 16.11
N SER A 403 -20.20 38.61 16.15
CA SER A 403 -20.57 39.99 15.82
C SER A 403 -19.85 41.00 16.71
N TYR A 404 -19.80 40.77 18.04
CA TYR A 404 -19.08 41.63 18.99
C TYR A 404 -17.60 41.76 18.61
N VAL A 405 -16.92 40.64 18.32
CA VAL A 405 -15.50 40.64 17.95
C VAL A 405 -15.24 41.39 16.65
N ASN A 406 -16.15 41.33 15.66
CA ASN A 406 -16.01 42.04 14.40
C ASN A 406 -16.25 43.56 14.52
N HIS A 407 -17.08 44.00 15.48
CA HIS A 407 -17.36 45.43 15.69
C HIS A 407 -16.30 46.15 16.57
N LEU A 408 -15.31 45.44 17.12
CA LEU A 408 -14.21 46.02 17.89
C LEU A 408 -13.14 46.63 16.98
N LYS A 409 -13.09 47.97 16.91
CA LYS A 409 -12.09 48.72 16.12
C LYS A 409 -10.64 48.35 16.45
N ASP A 410 -10.34 48.20 17.74
CA ASP A 410 -9.04 47.76 18.26
C ASP A 410 -9.22 46.42 19.00
N CYS A 411 -9.57 45.37 18.27
CA CYS A 411 -9.73 44.04 18.84
C CYS A 411 -8.38 43.49 19.35
N PRO A 412 -8.28 43.03 20.63
CA PRO A 412 -7.05 42.41 21.13
C PRO A 412 -6.67 41.15 20.33
N TYR A 413 -5.40 41.02 19.95
CA TYR A 413 -4.85 39.86 19.21
C TYR A 413 -5.29 38.52 19.79
N SER A 414 -5.22 38.35 21.12
CA SER A 414 -5.62 37.11 21.78
C SER A 414 -7.12 36.83 21.72
N LEU A 415 -7.97 37.86 21.66
CA LEU A 415 -9.42 37.68 21.45
C LEU A 415 -9.68 37.24 20.01
N ARG A 416 -9.16 38.00 19.03
CA ARG A 416 -9.31 37.72 17.60
C ARG A 416 -8.87 36.31 17.22
N LEU A 417 -7.67 35.92 17.64
CA LEU A 417 -7.10 34.59 17.37
C LEU A 417 -7.94 33.47 17.99
N VAL A 418 -8.36 33.61 19.25
CA VAL A 418 -9.16 32.59 19.94
C VAL A 418 -10.56 32.48 19.34
N THR A 419 -11.16 33.57 18.88
CA THR A 419 -12.46 33.56 18.18
C THR A 419 -12.39 32.83 16.84
N LEU A 420 -11.32 33.00 16.05
CA LEU A 420 -11.10 32.21 14.83
C LEU A 420 -10.97 30.71 15.14
N GLN A 421 -10.21 30.36 16.18
CA GLN A 421 -10.04 28.97 16.62
C GLN A 421 -11.34 28.38 17.19
N MET A 422 -12.17 29.18 17.85
CA MET A 422 -13.52 28.81 18.29
C MET A 422 -14.44 28.52 17.10
N ALA A 423 -14.43 29.38 16.08
CA ALA A 423 -15.22 29.19 14.86
C ALA A 423 -14.78 27.95 14.06
N CYS A 424 -13.48 27.63 14.04
CA CYS A 424 -12.99 26.34 13.51
C CYS A 424 -13.58 25.15 14.28
N ASN A 425 -13.70 25.25 15.61
CA ASN A 425 -14.21 24.18 16.46
C ASN A 425 -15.72 23.93 16.32
N LEU A 426 -16.50 24.85 15.72
CA LEU A 426 -17.91 24.59 15.38
C LEU A 426 -18.05 23.38 14.45
N PHE A 427 -17.08 23.17 13.56
CA PHE A 427 -17.02 22.03 12.63
C PHE A 427 -16.75 20.67 13.32
N SER A 428 -16.73 20.59 14.66
CA SER A 428 -16.72 19.32 15.41
C SER A 428 -18.05 18.55 15.33
N SER A 429 -19.15 19.22 14.99
CA SER A 429 -20.47 18.62 14.77
C SER A 429 -20.84 18.66 13.28
N PRO A 430 -21.51 17.61 12.74
CA PRO A 430 -21.97 17.61 11.34
C PRO A 430 -23.09 18.63 11.05
N LEU A 431 -23.84 19.05 12.09
CA LEU A 431 -24.96 20.01 11.99
C LEU A 431 -24.46 21.42 11.61
N TYR A 432 -23.42 21.91 12.30
CA TYR A 432 -22.97 23.29 12.20
C TYR A 432 -22.56 23.75 10.77
N PRO A 433 -21.86 22.95 9.95
CA PRO A 433 -21.57 23.27 8.56
C PRO A 433 -22.79 23.74 7.74
N ASN A 434 -23.95 23.07 7.89
CA ASN A 434 -25.15 23.44 7.14
C ASN A 434 -25.68 24.82 7.55
N HIS A 435 -25.57 25.18 8.83
CA HIS A 435 -25.94 26.51 9.36
C HIS A 435 -24.94 27.60 8.95
N ILE A 436 -23.64 27.31 8.96
CA ILE A 436 -22.60 28.27 8.55
C ILE A 436 -22.73 28.63 7.07
N LEU A 437 -23.06 27.65 6.23
CA LEU A 437 -23.23 27.86 4.79
C LEU A 437 -24.60 28.50 4.47
N SER A 438 -25.70 28.02 5.08
CA SER A 438 -27.06 28.33 4.62
C SER A 438 -27.82 29.39 5.44
N CYS A 439 -27.34 29.76 6.64
CA CYS A 439 -28.07 30.64 7.56
C CYS A 439 -27.38 32.01 7.71
N PRO A 440 -27.91 33.10 7.12
CA PRO A 440 -27.27 34.42 7.10
C PRO A 440 -26.91 35.02 8.48
N THR A 441 -27.52 34.53 9.56
CA THR A 441 -27.19 34.92 10.94
C THR A 441 -25.84 34.39 11.41
N MET A 442 -25.36 33.29 10.84
CA MET A 442 -24.04 32.70 11.09
C MET A 442 -23.07 32.95 9.94
N THR A 443 -23.54 32.89 8.69
CA THR A 443 -22.71 33.11 7.50
C THR A 443 -22.02 34.47 7.58
N LYS A 444 -22.77 35.58 7.73
CA LYS A 444 -22.17 36.92 7.68
C LYS A 444 -21.15 37.19 8.80
N PRO A 445 -21.42 36.93 10.09
CA PRO A 445 -20.39 37.14 11.13
C PRO A 445 -19.16 36.24 10.99
N ILE A 446 -19.27 35.07 10.34
CA ILE A 446 -18.12 34.21 10.04
C ILE A 446 -17.35 34.74 8.83
N MET A 447 -18.03 35.15 7.76
CA MET A 447 -17.40 35.73 6.57
C MET A 447 -16.66 37.02 6.93
N ASP A 448 -17.35 37.97 7.60
CA ASP A 448 -16.77 39.19 8.18
C ASP A 448 -15.49 38.88 8.98
N LEU A 449 -15.54 37.86 9.86
CA LEU A 449 -14.43 37.47 10.72
C LEU A 449 -13.26 36.88 9.92
N VAL A 450 -13.54 36.09 8.87
CA VAL A 450 -12.54 35.47 8.00
C VAL A 450 -11.87 36.52 7.11
N THR A 451 -12.64 37.28 6.33
CA THR A 451 -12.09 38.21 5.32
C THR A 451 -11.26 39.32 5.99
N THR A 452 -11.76 39.89 7.09
CA THR A 452 -11.02 40.87 7.90
C THR A 452 -9.89 40.28 8.78
N SER A 453 -9.65 38.95 8.74
CA SER A 453 -8.52 38.29 9.42
C SER A 453 -7.51 37.65 8.47
N LEU A 454 -7.90 37.35 7.22
CA LEU A 454 -6.98 37.02 6.13
C LEU A 454 -6.08 38.21 5.79
N LEU A 455 -6.61 39.43 5.90
CA LEU A 455 -5.92 40.70 5.64
C LEU A 455 -5.22 41.32 6.87
N ASP A 456 -4.88 40.52 7.90
CA ASP A 456 -4.12 41.00 9.06
C ASP A 456 -2.60 41.02 8.77
N ASP A 457 -2.08 42.21 8.48
CA ASP A 457 -0.63 42.46 8.27
C ASP A 457 0.21 42.36 9.55
N LYS A 458 -0.40 42.49 10.73
CA LYS A 458 0.34 42.56 12.01
C LYS A 458 0.65 41.17 12.56
N HIS A 459 -0.22 40.18 12.28
CA HIS A 459 -0.21 38.91 13.00
C HIS A 459 -0.40 37.69 12.06
N GLN A 460 0.69 37.15 11.55
CA GLN A 460 0.75 35.91 10.75
C GLN A 460 -0.08 34.74 11.33
N THR A 461 -0.11 34.58 12.66
CA THR A 461 -0.91 33.54 13.35
C THR A 461 -2.42 33.75 13.23
N VAL A 462 -2.90 34.99 13.10
CA VAL A 462 -4.31 35.31 12.79
C VAL A 462 -4.62 34.87 11.36
N ARG A 463 -3.76 35.21 10.39
CA ARG A 463 -3.91 34.77 9.00
C ARG A 463 -3.93 33.24 8.85
N ILE A 464 -3.08 32.52 9.56
CA ILE A 464 -3.05 31.05 9.56
C ILE A 464 -4.36 30.46 10.12
N ALA A 465 -4.89 31.02 11.22
CA ALA A 465 -6.17 30.59 11.78
C ALA A 465 -7.35 30.91 10.84
N ALA A 466 -7.33 32.07 10.18
CA ALA A 466 -8.31 32.42 9.15
C ALA A 466 -8.22 31.51 7.91
N ALA A 467 -7.01 31.06 7.52
CA ALA A 467 -6.82 30.06 6.47
C ALA A 467 -7.41 28.70 6.83
N SER A 468 -7.25 28.23 8.08
CA SER A 468 -7.89 27.00 8.58
C SER A 468 -9.41 27.10 8.62
N LEU A 469 -9.96 28.24 9.02
CA LEU A 469 -11.40 28.48 8.99
C LEU A 469 -11.95 28.52 7.55
N SER A 470 -11.25 29.23 6.65
CA SER A 470 -11.54 29.25 5.21
C SER A 470 -11.53 27.84 4.62
N PHE A 471 -10.52 27.04 4.96
CA PHE A 471 -10.42 25.64 4.52
C PHE A 471 -11.61 24.80 4.98
N ASN A 472 -12.07 24.94 6.23
CA ASN A 472 -13.25 24.23 6.73
C ASN A 472 -14.53 24.63 5.97
N ILE A 473 -14.75 25.93 5.75
CA ILE A 473 -15.91 26.48 5.03
C ILE A 473 -15.92 26.00 3.57
N THR A 474 -14.81 26.20 2.85
CA THR A 474 -14.66 25.82 1.44
C THR A 474 -14.71 24.30 1.23
N THR A 475 -14.19 23.52 2.18
CA THR A 475 -14.33 22.06 2.21
C THR A 475 -15.79 21.64 2.39
N ALA A 476 -16.53 22.25 3.32
CA ALA A 476 -17.94 21.93 3.54
C ALA A 476 -18.79 22.28 2.30
N ASN A 477 -18.60 23.47 1.73
CA ASN A 477 -19.25 23.87 0.49
C ASN A 477 -18.90 22.94 -0.68
N GLY A 478 -17.63 22.56 -0.82
CA GLY A 478 -17.16 21.60 -1.81
C GLY A 478 -17.74 20.19 -1.62
N LYS A 479 -18.02 19.75 -0.39
CA LYS A 479 -18.72 18.48 -0.11
C LYS A 479 -20.16 18.51 -0.64
N LEU A 480 -20.94 19.56 -0.36
CA LEU A 480 -22.28 19.74 -0.95
C LEU A 480 -22.23 19.75 -2.49
N ARG A 481 -21.24 20.44 -3.07
CA ARG A 481 -21.05 20.51 -4.54
C ARG A 481 -20.71 19.15 -5.17
N ILE A 482 -19.99 18.29 -4.46
CA ILE A 482 -19.66 16.92 -4.87
C ILE A 482 -20.86 15.97 -4.68
N GLN A 483 -21.55 16.04 -3.55
CA GLN A 483 -22.55 15.05 -3.12
C GLN A 483 -23.95 15.35 -3.66
N GLU A 484 -24.35 16.61 -3.70
CA GLU A 484 -25.72 17.06 -4.03
C GLU A 484 -25.77 17.99 -5.24
N HIS A 485 -24.61 18.38 -5.79
CA HIS A 485 -24.47 19.32 -6.91
C HIS A 485 -25.13 20.69 -6.69
N ARG A 486 -25.16 21.15 -5.43
CA ARG A 486 -25.48 22.53 -5.02
C ARG A 486 -24.31 23.19 -4.33
N ASP A 487 -24.28 24.51 -4.40
CA ASP A 487 -23.51 25.35 -3.48
C ASP A 487 -24.37 25.71 -2.25
N GLY A 488 -23.73 25.84 -1.09
CA GLY A 488 -24.35 26.32 0.14
C GLY A 488 -24.14 27.82 0.37
N LEU A 489 -22.94 28.34 0.05
CA LEU A 489 -22.64 29.77 0.04
C LEU A 489 -23.28 30.48 -1.16
N SER A 490 -23.71 31.73 -0.98
CA SER A 490 -24.13 32.58 -2.10
C SER A 490 -22.95 32.92 -3.03
N GLU A 491 -23.22 33.35 -4.27
CA GLU A 491 -22.14 33.77 -5.18
C GLU A 491 -21.42 35.04 -4.65
N ASP A 492 -22.13 35.97 -4.00
CA ASP A 492 -21.55 37.13 -3.29
C ASP A 492 -20.51 36.68 -2.24
N ASP A 493 -20.89 35.77 -1.34
CA ASP A 493 -20.01 35.25 -0.27
C ASP A 493 -18.78 34.54 -0.86
N GLN A 494 -18.98 33.75 -1.93
CA GLN A 494 -17.89 33.06 -2.62
C GLN A 494 -16.93 34.03 -3.32
N VAL A 495 -17.44 35.12 -3.89
CA VAL A 495 -16.66 36.20 -4.53
C VAL A 495 -15.84 36.96 -3.48
N GLU A 496 -16.42 37.34 -2.34
CA GLU A 496 -15.70 38.06 -1.27
C GLU A 496 -14.56 37.20 -0.68
N LEU A 497 -14.83 35.92 -0.42
CA LEU A 497 -13.82 34.98 0.11
C LEU A 497 -12.72 34.70 -0.91
N ALA A 498 -13.05 34.55 -2.20
CA ALA A 498 -12.05 34.36 -3.25
C ALA A 498 -11.15 35.59 -3.43
N ALA A 499 -11.71 36.80 -3.41
CA ALA A 499 -10.94 38.05 -3.45
C ALA A 499 -10.00 38.17 -2.24
N SER A 500 -10.51 37.90 -1.03
CA SER A 500 -9.74 37.95 0.22
C SER A 500 -8.61 36.91 0.26
N LEU A 501 -8.85 35.69 -0.25
CA LEU A 501 -7.83 34.64 -0.36
C LEU A 501 -6.77 34.97 -1.41
N LEU A 502 -7.15 35.56 -2.54
CA LEU A 502 -6.20 35.98 -3.57
C LEU A 502 -5.26 37.09 -3.08
N GLU A 503 -5.79 38.09 -2.37
CA GLU A 503 -4.94 39.15 -1.82
C GLU A 503 -4.06 38.65 -0.67
N ALA A 504 -4.55 37.74 0.18
CA ALA A 504 -3.72 37.06 1.16
C ALA A 504 -2.57 36.23 0.51
N ILE A 505 -2.84 35.56 -0.62
CA ILE A 505 -1.79 34.88 -1.41
C ILE A 505 -0.81 35.90 -2.01
N ASN A 506 -1.31 37.05 -2.50
CA ASN A 506 -0.52 38.12 -3.08
C ASN A 506 0.44 38.76 -2.07
N VAL A 507 -0.01 38.98 -0.83
CA VAL A 507 0.78 39.57 0.27
C VAL A 507 1.73 38.56 0.96
N GLU A 508 1.46 37.25 0.92
CA GLU A 508 2.27 36.28 1.66
C GLU A 508 3.63 36.00 0.98
N GLU A 509 4.72 36.30 1.70
CA GLU A 509 6.12 36.14 1.24
C GLU A 509 6.99 35.30 2.18
N GLN A 510 6.53 34.99 3.41
CA GLN A 510 7.37 34.42 4.46
C GLN A 510 6.92 33.01 4.89
N SER A 511 5.62 32.72 4.81
CA SER A 511 5.01 31.54 5.44
C SER A 511 4.54 30.49 4.42
N PRO A 512 5.27 29.38 4.22
CA PRO A 512 4.81 28.29 3.35
C PRO A 512 3.55 27.63 3.91
N GLU A 513 3.39 27.56 5.24
CA GLU A 513 2.21 26.98 5.89
C GLU A 513 0.94 27.82 5.65
N ALA A 514 1.04 29.16 5.73
CA ALA A 514 -0.09 30.04 5.41
C ALA A 514 -0.46 29.96 3.92
N LEU A 515 0.54 30.04 3.02
CA LEU A 515 0.34 29.90 1.58
C LEU A 515 -0.35 28.58 1.22
N LYS A 516 0.10 27.46 1.81
CA LYS A 516 -0.53 26.15 1.65
C LYS A 516 -1.99 26.15 2.10
N GLY A 517 -2.29 26.79 3.22
CA GLY A 517 -3.67 26.97 3.71
C GLY A 517 -4.55 27.75 2.72
N PHE A 518 -4.08 28.91 2.25
CA PHE A 518 -4.82 29.73 1.28
C PHE A 518 -5.04 28.99 -0.05
N LEU A 519 -4.02 28.29 -0.57
CA LEU A 519 -4.10 27.53 -1.81
C LEU A 519 -5.07 26.34 -1.71
N LEU A 520 -5.14 25.65 -0.57
CA LEU A 520 -6.15 24.61 -0.34
C LEU A 520 -7.56 25.19 -0.28
N ALA A 521 -7.77 26.30 0.45
CA ALA A 521 -9.08 26.95 0.54
C ALA A 521 -9.57 27.44 -0.84
N LEU A 522 -8.72 28.15 -1.59
CA LEU A 522 -9.01 28.59 -2.96
C LEU A 522 -9.22 27.40 -3.91
N GLY A 523 -8.45 26.31 -3.74
CA GLY A 523 -8.61 25.07 -4.49
C GLY A 523 -9.97 24.41 -4.28
N TYR A 524 -10.42 24.23 -3.04
CA TYR A 524 -11.73 23.67 -2.75
C TYR A 524 -12.89 24.61 -3.11
N LEU A 525 -12.71 25.93 -2.95
CA LEU A 525 -13.70 26.94 -3.36
C LEU A 525 -13.97 26.91 -4.88
N THR A 526 -12.93 26.66 -5.69
CA THR A 526 -12.99 26.73 -7.16
C THR A 526 -13.10 25.38 -7.87
N TYR A 527 -12.98 24.26 -7.15
CA TYR A 527 -13.14 22.92 -7.71
C TYR A 527 -14.63 22.57 -7.90
N LEU A 528 -14.99 22.09 -9.09
CA LEU A 528 -16.38 21.81 -9.52
C LEU A 528 -17.33 23.02 -9.63
N THR A 529 -16.85 24.26 -9.45
CA THR A 529 -17.64 25.48 -9.71
C THR A 529 -18.14 25.55 -11.17
N PRO A 530 -19.38 26.02 -11.43
CA PRO A 530 -19.88 26.30 -12.79
C PRO A 530 -18.95 27.20 -13.61
N GLY A 531 -18.94 27.04 -14.93
CA GLY A 531 -18.01 27.77 -15.82
C GLY A 531 -18.41 29.22 -16.13
N ASP A 532 -19.61 29.59 -15.67
CA ASP A 532 -20.45 30.71 -16.07
C ASP A 532 -20.98 31.53 -14.88
N GLY A 533 -20.65 31.14 -13.63
CA GLY A 533 -20.96 31.92 -12.41
C GLY A 533 -19.94 33.03 -12.11
N GLU A 534 -20.33 33.96 -11.25
CA GLU A 534 -19.63 35.24 -11.02
C GLU A 534 -18.22 35.06 -10.42
N LEU A 535 -18.05 34.06 -9.54
CA LEU A 535 -16.75 33.63 -9.03
C LEU A 535 -15.74 33.34 -10.15
N VAL A 536 -16.19 32.73 -11.26
CA VAL A 536 -15.33 32.37 -12.39
C VAL A 536 -15.11 33.55 -13.34
N GLU A 537 -15.87 34.63 -13.23
CA GLU A 537 -15.54 35.92 -13.85
C GLU A 537 -14.51 36.71 -13.02
N LEU A 538 -14.69 36.80 -11.70
CA LEU A 538 -13.70 37.39 -10.78
C LEU A 538 -12.30 36.82 -11.00
N LEU A 539 -12.15 35.49 -11.02
CA LEU A 539 -10.86 34.79 -11.20
C LEU A 539 -10.16 35.08 -12.53
N LYS A 540 -10.92 35.49 -13.57
CA LYS A 540 -10.37 35.93 -14.86
C LYS A 540 -9.93 37.40 -14.81
N ILE A 541 -10.73 38.27 -14.18
CA ILE A 541 -10.47 39.70 -14.06
C ILE A 541 -9.24 39.99 -13.18
N THR A 542 -9.05 39.22 -12.10
CA THR A 542 -7.96 39.42 -11.13
C THR A 542 -6.63 38.76 -11.49
N ASP A 543 -6.53 38.12 -12.67
CA ASP A 543 -5.45 37.18 -13.04
C ASP A 543 -5.02 36.28 -11.87
N ALA A 544 -5.98 35.52 -11.34
CA ALA A 544 -5.76 34.58 -10.25
C ALA A 544 -4.65 33.55 -10.60
N GLN A 545 -4.51 33.22 -11.88
CA GLN A 545 -3.44 32.36 -12.37
C GLN A 545 -2.06 33.01 -12.28
N GLY A 546 -1.88 34.23 -12.77
CA GLY A 546 -0.62 34.97 -12.68
C GLY A 546 -0.21 35.19 -11.23
N THR A 547 -1.15 35.63 -10.39
CA THR A 547 -0.96 35.84 -8.94
C THR A 547 -0.45 34.58 -8.26
N VAL A 548 -1.14 33.44 -8.40
CA VAL A 548 -0.67 32.17 -7.79
C VAL A 548 0.66 31.69 -8.41
N ARG A 549 0.83 31.77 -9.73
CA ARG A 549 2.07 31.33 -10.40
C ARG A 549 3.30 32.15 -10.00
N SER A 550 3.14 33.44 -9.67
CA SER A 550 4.24 34.31 -9.22
C SER A 550 4.97 33.73 -8.00
N LYS A 551 4.20 33.17 -7.05
CA LYS A 551 4.68 32.63 -5.77
C LYS A 551 5.58 31.41 -5.92
N LYS A 552 5.60 30.76 -7.09
CA LYS A 552 6.56 29.69 -7.45
C LYS A 552 8.03 30.15 -7.43
N THR A 553 8.27 31.46 -7.52
CA THR A 553 9.62 32.05 -7.42
C THR A 553 10.12 32.14 -5.98
N LEU A 554 9.22 32.40 -5.02
CA LEU A 554 9.51 32.50 -3.59
C LEU A 554 9.44 31.13 -2.89
N PHE A 555 8.48 30.29 -3.28
CA PHE A 555 8.18 28.99 -2.67
C PHE A 555 8.31 27.86 -3.70
N PRO A 556 9.53 27.42 -4.04
CA PRO A 556 9.77 26.45 -5.12
C PRO A 556 9.31 25.02 -4.81
N ASP A 557 9.16 24.66 -3.53
CA ASP A 557 8.82 23.30 -3.08
C ASP A 557 7.30 23.05 -2.92
N GLU A 558 6.46 24.10 -2.93
CA GLU A 558 5.01 23.97 -2.71
C GLU A 558 4.28 23.56 -4.01
N LYS A 559 3.89 22.28 -4.06
CA LYS A 559 3.28 21.65 -5.24
C LYS A 559 1.90 22.22 -5.57
N LEU A 560 1.15 22.70 -4.56
CA LEU A 560 -0.19 23.27 -4.78
C LEU A 560 -0.19 24.50 -5.69
N VAL A 561 0.93 25.24 -5.78
CA VAL A 561 1.09 26.34 -6.74
C VAL A 561 0.93 25.86 -8.18
N GLN A 562 1.41 24.64 -8.48
CA GLN A 562 1.30 24.02 -9.80
C GLN A 562 -0.08 23.37 -10.03
N ASP A 563 -0.67 22.76 -9.01
CA ASP A 563 -1.99 22.12 -9.13
C ASP A 563 -3.10 23.18 -9.24
N VAL A 564 -3.16 24.14 -8.32
CA VAL A 564 -4.18 25.19 -8.28
C VAL A 564 -3.92 26.24 -9.37
N GLY A 565 -2.74 26.88 -9.37
CA GLY A 565 -2.39 27.94 -10.32
C GLY A 565 -2.01 27.45 -11.72
N GLY A 566 -1.53 26.22 -11.85
CA GLY A 566 -1.14 25.64 -13.14
C GLY A 566 -2.28 24.91 -13.85
N VAL A 567 -2.97 23.99 -13.15
CA VAL A 567 -3.94 23.05 -13.74
C VAL A 567 -5.39 23.52 -13.54
N LEU A 568 -5.81 23.82 -12.31
CA LEU A 568 -7.21 24.19 -12.02
C LEU A 568 -7.57 25.56 -12.59
N LEU A 569 -6.91 26.63 -12.14
CA LEU A 569 -7.15 28.00 -12.63
C LEU A 569 -6.81 28.15 -14.13
N GLY A 570 -5.88 27.34 -14.64
CA GLY A 570 -5.56 27.30 -16.07
C GLY A 570 -6.68 26.78 -16.97
N MET A 571 -7.61 25.96 -16.44
CA MET A 571 -8.74 25.47 -17.23
C MET A 571 -9.67 26.62 -17.67
N TYR A 572 -9.85 27.64 -16.82
CA TYR A 572 -10.74 28.77 -17.10
C TYR A 572 -10.17 29.75 -18.14
N LEU A 573 -8.84 29.91 -18.21
CA LEU A 573 -8.16 30.84 -19.12
C LEU A 573 -7.84 30.24 -20.50
N ASN A 574 -7.59 28.92 -20.57
CA ASN A 574 -7.28 28.21 -21.83
C ASN A 574 -8.39 28.31 -22.91
N LEU A 575 -9.60 28.76 -22.54
CA LEU A 575 -10.66 29.09 -23.49
C LEU A 575 -10.30 30.30 -24.38
N GLN A 576 -9.72 31.38 -23.83
CA GLN A 576 -9.34 32.54 -24.63
C GLN A 576 -8.13 32.26 -25.53
N GLN A 577 -7.12 31.52 -25.05
CA GLN A 577 -5.97 31.17 -25.89
C GLN A 577 -6.38 30.38 -27.14
N LYS A 578 -7.28 29.39 -27.02
CA LYS A 578 -7.77 28.66 -28.20
C LYS A 578 -8.54 29.54 -29.18
N TYR A 579 -9.32 30.52 -28.70
CA TYR A 579 -9.98 31.47 -29.59
C TYR A 579 -8.98 32.42 -30.28
N HIS A 580 -7.97 32.90 -29.57
CA HIS A 580 -6.90 33.72 -30.16
C HIS A 580 -6.04 32.93 -31.16
N GLU A 581 -5.62 31.71 -30.84
CA GLU A 581 -4.92 30.82 -31.77
C GLU A 581 -5.78 30.51 -33.00
N THR A 582 -7.09 30.27 -32.84
CA THR A 582 -7.98 30.03 -33.98
C THR A 582 -8.13 31.28 -34.85
N ILE A 583 -8.25 32.47 -34.26
CA ILE A 583 -8.31 33.74 -35.01
C ILE A 583 -6.98 34.02 -35.72
N HIS A 584 -5.83 33.79 -35.06
CA HIS A 584 -4.51 33.97 -35.66
C HIS A 584 -4.29 33.01 -36.83
N ASN A 585 -4.61 31.71 -36.67
CA ASN A 585 -4.56 30.74 -37.76
C ASN A 585 -5.49 31.11 -38.93
N ILE A 586 -6.67 31.69 -38.65
CA ILE A 586 -7.58 32.20 -39.70
C ILE A 586 -6.97 33.41 -40.41
N GLN A 587 -6.30 34.32 -39.69
CA GLN A 587 -5.62 35.47 -40.28
C GLN A 587 -4.40 35.06 -41.12
N ASP A 588 -3.58 34.12 -40.64
CA ASP A 588 -2.43 33.56 -41.38
C ASP A 588 -2.92 32.84 -42.65
N THR A 589 -3.97 32.02 -42.54
CA THR A 589 -4.56 31.32 -43.70
C THR A 589 -5.13 32.31 -44.74
N LEU A 590 -5.71 33.43 -44.29
CA LEU A 590 -6.20 34.50 -45.18
C LEU A 590 -5.06 35.30 -45.83
N LEU A 591 -3.91 35.44 -45.15
CA LEU A 591 -2.69 36.04 -45.71
C LEU A 591 -2.05 35.15 -46.78
N ASP A 592 -1.91 33.84 -46.51
CA ASP A 592 -1.36 32.87 -47.49
C ASP A 592 -2.21 32.77 -48.76
N ILE A 593 -3.54 32.88 -48.65
CA ILE A 593 -4.45 32.93 -49.81
C ILE A 593 -4.30 34.23 -50.63
N SER A 594 -3.78 35.31 -50.03
CA SER A 594 -3.71 36.63 -50.66
C SER A 594 -2.44 36.91 -51.48
N LEU A 595 -1.44 36.01 -51.49
CA LEU A 595 -0.10 36.29 -52.04
C LEU A 595 0.41 35.24 -53.04
N ALA A 596 -0.32 35.05 -54.14
CA ALA A 596 0.14 34.31 -55.32
C ALA A 596 0.42 35.24 -56.53
N PRO A 597 1.69 35.49 -56.87
CA PRO A 597 2.07 35.96 -58.21
C PRO A 597 3.15 35.08 -58.84
N GLU A 598 2.82 34.38 -59.94
CA GLU A 598 3.81 33.77 -60.82
C GLU A 598 4.54 34.87 -61.62
N LEU A 599 5.88 34.98 -61.52
CA LEU A 599 6.78 35.51 -62.57
C LEU A 599 8.26 35.39 -62.16
N MET A 600 9.10 34.88 -63.07
CA MET A 600 10.58 34.80 -62.96
C MET A 600 11.26 36.08 -63.53
N PRO A 601 12.59 36.38 -63.35
CA PRO A 601 13.72 35.42 -63.13
C PRO A 601 14.95 35.88 -62.26
N LYS A 602 15.86 34.91 -61.97
CA LYS A 602 17.37 34.98 -61.85
C LYS A 602 18.02 36.15 -61.03
N SER A 603 19.08 35.96 -60.22
CA SER A 603 20.31 35.15 -60.40
C SER A 603 21.22 35.15 -59.13
N THR A 604 22.19 34.21 -59.04
CA THR A 604 23.56 34.27 -58.41
C THR A 604 23.77 34.98 -57.04
N THR A 605 24.49 34.50 -56.02
CA THR A 605 25.74 33.69 -55.80
C THR A 605 25.67 33.01 -54.41
N MET A 606 26.53 32.13 -53.85
CA MET A 606 27.64 31.18 -54.14
C MET A 606 27.97 30.49 -52.76
N ASN A 607 28.70 29.39 -52.56
CA ASN A 607 29.41 28.40 -53.39
C ASN A 607 29.57 27.06 -52.60
N SER A 608 30.18 26.03 -53.20
CA SER A 608 30.59 24.74 -52.57
C SER A 608 31.85 24.21 -53.33
N PRO A 609 32.31 22.93 -53.26
CA PRO A 609 32.13 21.82 -52.30
C PRO A 609 33.48 21.14 -51.90
N ARG A 610 33.44 19.93 -51.28
CA ARG A 610 34.30 18.71 -51.44
C ARG A 610 34.35 17.90 -50.12
N THR A 611 33.88 16.66 -49.98
CA THR A 611 34.23 15.33 -50.58
C THR A 611 35.55 14.71 -50.11
N GLY A 612 35.47 13.52 -49.51
CA GLY A 612 36.61 12.62 -49.22
C GLY A 612 36.13 11.33 -48.53
N ALA A 613 36.64 10.16 -48.91
CA ALA A 613 36.23 8.85 -48.39
C ALA A 613 37.37 7.81 -48.48
N SER A 614 37.11 6.63 -47.89
CA SER A 614 37.86 5.36 -48.01
C SER A 614 39.00 5.05 -47.01
N THR A 615 39.07 3.76 -46.69
CA THR A 615 39.99 3.00 -45.81
C THR A 615 41.13 2.36 -46.67
N PRO A 616 41.92 1.31 -46.30
CA PRO A 616 42.06 0.54 -45.04
C PRO A 616 43.52 0.19 -44.62
N SER A 617 43.69 -0.60 -43.54
CA SER A 617 44.86 -1.50 -43.35
C SER A 617 44.53 -2.70 -42.43
N LEU A 618 45.29 -3.80 -42.55
CA LEU A 618 45.05 -5.10 -41.88
C LEU A 618 46.24 -5.51 -40.98
N ARG A 619 45.99 -6.28 -39.90
CA ARG A 619 46.43 -7.71 -39.74
C ARG A 619 46.68 -8.18 -38.28
N ALA A 620 45.69 -8.91 -37.75
CA ALA A 620 45.72 -10.06 -36.80
C ALA A 620 46.85 -10.32 -35.75
N ARG A 621 46.35 -10.75 -34.57
CA ARG A 621 46.80 -11.83 -33.63
C ARG A 621 47.65 -11.53 -32.39
N ALA A 622 47.04 -11.89 -31.24
CA ALA A 622 47.56 -12.53 -30.03
C ALA A 622 48.43 -11.73 -29.03
N GLY A 623 48.20 -11.99 -27.74
CA GLY A 623 48.91 -11.43 -26.59
C GLY A 623 47.93 -11.00 -25.48
N SER A 624 47.91 -11.74 -24.36
CA SER A 624 47.17 -11.34 -23.15
C SER A 624 48.14 -10.67 -22.17
N GLU A 625 47.84 -9.44 -21.73
CA GLU A 625 48.42 -8.83 -20.54
C GLU A 625 47.37 -7.98 -19.81
N ILE A 626 47.38 -8.05 -18.47
CA ILE A 626 46.40 -7.39 -17.61
C ILE A 626 46.79 -5.92 -17.41
N SER A 627 46.19 -5.03 -18.20
CA SER A 627 46.33 -3.58 -18.04
C SER A 627 45.41 -3.06 -16.94
N ASN A 628 45.93 -2.89 -15.72
CA ASN A 628 45.24 -2.21 -14.62
C ASN A 628 44.84 -0.76 -15.00
N LYS A 629 43.60 -0.60 -15.49
CA LYS A 629 42.90 0.68 -15.54
C LYS A 629 41.82 0.70 -14.48
N MET A 630 41.94 1.65 -13.56
CA MET A 630 40.93 1.94 -12.55
C MET A 630 39.76 2.70 -13.20
N GLU A 631 38.92 1.98 -13.96
CA GLU A 631 37.74 2.56 -14.63
C GLU A 631 36.58 2.78 -13.64
N THR A 632 35.65 3.67 -14.01
CA THR A 632 34.64 4.19 -13.06
C THR A 632 33.53 3.16 -12.77
N PRO A 633 33.01 3.05 -11.52
CA PRO A 633 32.18 1.89 -11.10
C PRO A 633 30.71 1.86 -11.61
N ALA A 634 30.40 2.49 -12.74
CA ALA A 634 29.02 2.68 -13.21
C ALA A 634 28.79 2.03 -14.57
N GLY A 635 28.26 0.80 -14.56
CA GLY A 635 27.84 0.08 -15.76
C GLY A 635 26.63 0.73 -16.44
N ASN A 636 26.60 0.68 -17.78
CA ASN A 636 25.33 0.83 -18.51
C ASN A 636 24.54 -0.50 -18.40
N VAL A 637 23.22 -0.46 -18.61
CA VAL A 637 22.41 -1.67 -18.79
C VAL A 637 22.85 -2.36 -20.10
N ARG A 638 23.23 -3.64 -20.02
CA ARG A 638 23.61 -4.44 -21.19
C ARG A 638 22.35 -4.85 -21.95
N VAL A 639 22.36 -4.76 -23.28
CA VAL A 639 21.20 -5.04 -24.11
C VAL A 639 21.56 -5.98 -25.24
N VAL A 640 20.90 -7.14 -25.25
CA VAL A 640 21.05 -8.15 -26.29
C VAL A 640 19.71 -8.38 -26.99
N VAL A 641 19.73 -8.67 -28.29
CA VAL A 641 18.54 -8.99 -29.09
C VAL A 641 18.60 -10.44 -29.51
N ARG A 642 17.46 -11.14 -29.54
CA ARG A 642 17.34 -12.51 -30.07
C ARG A 642 16.16 -12.63 -31.01
N VAL A 643 16.39 -13.05 -32.25
CA VAL A 643 15.33 -13.41 -33.20
C VAL A 643 15.11 -14.92 -33.22
N ARG A 644 13.85 -15.35 -33.19
CA ARG A 644 13.47 -16.77 -33.25
C ARG A 644 13.24 -17.29 -34.68
N GLY A 645 13.27 -18.60 -34.83
CA GLY A 645 12.77 -19.29 -36.03
C GLY A 645 11.27 -19.14 -36.24
N PHE A 646 10.80 -19.44 -37.45
CA PHE A 646 9.37 -19.43 -37.76
C PHE A 646 8.59 -20.47 -36.95
N LEU A 647 7.41 -20.08 -36.49
CA LEU A 647 6.40 -20.99 -35.95
C LEU A 647 5.70 -21.71 -37.12
N PRO A 648 5.15 -22.93 -36.94
CA PRO A 648 4.48 -23.67 -38.02
C PRO A 648 3.43 -22.83 -38.77
N ARG A 649 2.58 -22.10 -38.04
CA ARG A 649 1.57 -21.15 -38.56
C ARG A 649 2.10 -20.00 -39.43
N GLU A 650 3.40 -19.69 -39.35
CA GLU A 650 4.05 -18.65 -40.16
C GLU A 650 4.63 -19.26 -41.44
N THR A 651 5.24 -20.44 -41.33
CA THR A 651 5.68 -21.27 -42.47
C THR A 651 4.49 -21.65 -43.36
N GLU A 652 3.37 -22.07 -42.75
CA GLU A 652 2.09 -22.37 -43.44
C GLU A 652 1.48 -21.14 -44.14
N ARG A 653 1.71 -19.93 -43.61
CA ARG A 653 1.27 -18.66 -44.23
C ARG A 653 2.19 -18.23 -45.39
N GLY A 654 3.40 -18.80 -45.48
CA GLY A 654 4.46 -18.27 -46.36
C GLY A 654 4.95 -16.89 -45.92
N ALA A 655 5.02 -16.64 -44.60
CA ALA A 655 5.48 -15.37 -44.05
C ALA A 655 6.95 -15.10 -44.42
N GLN A 656 7.26 -13.85 -44.78
CA GLN A 656 8.63 -13.42 -45.08
C GLN A 656 9.39 -13.10 -43.79
N CYS A 657 10.71 -13.36 -43.76
CA CYS A 657 11.57 -12.86 -42.69
C CYS A 657 11.90 -11.39 -42.95
N LEU A 658 11.66 -10.54 -41.94
CA LEU A 658 11.88 -9.10 -41.97
C LEU A 658 13.13 -8.69 -41.18
N ILE A 659 13.91 -9.64 -40.66
CA ILE A 659 15.07 -9.39 -39.81
C ILE A 659 16.32 -9.91 -40.49
N GLU A 660 17.37 -9.11 -40.44
CA GLU A 660 18.74 -9.47 -40.80
C GLU A 660 19.65 -9.11 -39.61
N MET A 661 20.62 -9.97 -39.29
CA MET A 661 21.60 -9.73 -38.22
C MET A 661 23.01 -9.97 -38.75
N ASP A 662 23.90 -9.01 -38.52
CA ASP A 662 25.32 -9.13 -38.88
C ASP A 662 26.14 -9.53 -37.64
N PRO A 663 26.73 -10.74 -37.58
CA PRO A 663 27.54 -11.17 -36.45
C PRO A 663 28.86 -10.39 -36.31
N ALA A 664 29.34 -9.70 -37.36
CA ALA A 664 30.58 -8.92 -37.30
C ALA A 664 30.36 -7.51 -36.71
N THR A 665 29.23 -6.86 -37.01
CA THR A 665 28.90 -5.52 -36.48
C THR A 665 27.92 -5.52 -35.31
N GLN A 666 27.32 -6.67 -34.97
CA GLN A 666 26.26 -6.80 -33.96
C GLN A 666 25.06 -5.87 -34.24
N ALA A 667 24.83 -5.60 -35.53
CA ALA A 667 23.70 -4.84 -36.03
C ALA A 667 22.50 -5.76 -36.29
N THR A 668 21.31 -5.32 -35.86
CA THR A 668 20.02 -5.91 -36.24
C THR A 668 19.28 -4.94 -37.16
N THR A 669 19.00 -5.35 -38.38
CA THR A 669 18.27 -4.57 -39.38
C THR A 669 16.86 -5.11 -39.56
N LEU A 670 15.88 -4.22 -39.47
CA LEU A 670 14.47 -4.47 -39.75
C LEU A 670 14.14 -3.99 -41.16
N LEU A 671 13.79 -4.94 -42.03
CA LEU A 671 13.46 -4.75 -43.44
C LEU A 671 11.97 -4.38 -43.62
N PRO A 672 11.61 -3.58 -44.65
CA PRO A 672 10.22 -3.28 -44.96
C PRO A 672 9.48 -4.51 -45.56
N PRO A 673 8.25 -4.83 -45.12
CA PRO A 673 7.50 -5.97 -45.65
C PRO A 673 7.00 -5.72 -47.09
N ASN A 674 7.10 -6.74 -47.94
CA ASN A 674 6.61 -6.73 -49.32
C ASN A 674 5.06 -6.71 -49.41
N ASP A 675 4.51 -6.50 -50.61
CA ASP A 675 3.04 -6.38 -50.84
C ASP A 675 2.27 -7.70 -50.77
N THR A 676 2.95 -8.82 -50.54
CA THR A 676 2.36 -10.17 -50.55
C THR A 676 1.80 -10.64 -49.20
N ASP A 677 2.24 -10.10 -48.06
CA ASP A 677 1.79 -10.57 -46.73
C ASP A 677 0.60 -9.77 -46.20
N THR A 678 -0.56 -10.42 -46.17
CA THR A 678 -1.84 -9.84 -45.75
C THR A 678 -1.86 -9.39 -44.29
N ALA A 679 -0.99 -9.94 -43.43
CA ALA A 679 -0.89 -9.52 -42.02
C ALA A 679 -0.39 -8.07 -41.88
N ASN A 680 0.61 -7.68 -42.69
CA ASN A 680 1.29 -6.38 -42.60
C ASN A 680 0.60 -5.27 -43.44
N SER A 681 -0.49 -5.58 -44.14
CA SER A 681 -1.21 -4.64 -45.01
C SER A 681 -1.79 -3.42 -44.26
N ARG A 682 -2.13 -3.56 -42.97
CA ARG A 682 -2.66 -2.43 -42.15
C ARG A 682 -1.59 -1.38 -41.82
N SER A 683 -0.32 -1.76 -41.72
CA SER A 683 0.78 -0.85 -41.35
C SER A 683 1.07 0.13 -42.50
N LYS A 684 1.01 -0.35 -43.75
CA LYS A 684 1.20 0.45 -44.97
C LYS A 684 0.19 1.59 -45.14
N MET A 685 -1.04 1.44 -44.62
CA MET A 685 -2.07 2.47 -44.74
C MET A 685 -1.87 3.72 -43.84
N ARG A 686 -0.82 3.78 -43.01
CA ARG A 686 -0.67 4.86 -42.00
C ARG A 686 0.67 5.58 -41.95
N LYS A 687 1.77 5.01 -42.46
CA LYS A 687 3.09 5.64 -42.47
C LYS A 687 3.93 5.18 -43.65
N VAL A 688 4.89 6.01 -44.05
CA VAL A 688 6.06 5.57 -44.82
C VAL A 688 6.79 4.51 -43.98
N ILE A 689 7.04 3.36 -44.57
CA ILE A 689 7.80 2.26 -43.97
C ILE A 689 9.19 2.28 -44.59
N GLU A 690 10.22 2.25 -43.75
CA GLU A 690 11.63 2.38 -44.13
C GLU A 690 12.42 1.29 -43.40
N GLU A 691 13.53 0.86 -44.00
CA GLU A 691 14.52 -0.02 -43.37
C GLU A 691 15.16 0.66 -42.14
N LYS A 692 15.38 -0.09 -41.05
CA LYS A 692 15.92 0.45 -39.78
C LYS A 692 16.92 -0.50 -39.14
N SER A 693 18.18 -0.07 -39.07
CA SER A 693 19.26 -0.78 -38.39
C SER A 693 19.51 -0.21 -36.99
N PHE A 694 19.88 -1.10 -36.06
CA PHE A 694 20.15 -0.81 -34.65
C PHE A 694 21.35 -1.64 -34.17
N THR A 695 22.21 -1.11 -33.29
CA THR A 695 23.44 -1.81 -32.84
C THR A 695 23.40 -2.10 -31.34
N PHE A 696 23.33 -3.39 -31.01
CA PHE A 696 23.19 -3.86 -29.63
C PHE A 696 24.55 -4.28 -29.06
N ASP A 697 24.58 -4.88 -27.87
CA ASP A 697 25.82 -5.42 -27.31
C ASP A 697 26.06 -6.83 -27.86
N ASN A 698 24.98 -7.61 -28.02
CA ASN A 698 24.97 -8.85 -28.80
C ASN A 698 23.64 -9.00 -29.59
N SER A 699 23.70 -9.60 -30.77
CA SER A 699 22.56 -9.89 -31.66
C SER A 699 22.54 -11.37 -32.04
N PHE A 700 21.67 -12.14 -31.40
CA PHE A 700 21.57 -13.60 -31.52
C PHE A 700 20.57 -14.02 -32.61
N TRP A 701 21.08 -14.66 -33.66
CA TRP A 701 20.29 -15.21 -34.76
C TRP A 701 19.85 -16.65 -34.45
N SER A 702 18.73 -16.83 -33.76
CA SER A 702 18.13 -18.17 -33.56
C SER A 702 17.05 -18.49 -34.61
N HIS A 703 17.19 -18.00 -35.84
CA HIS A 703 16.16 -18.12 -36.88
C HIS A 703 16.19 -19.45 -37.64
N ASN A 704 17.30 -19.80 -38.28
CA ASN A 704 17.42 -21.00 -39.11
C ASN A 704 18.69 -21.79 -38.78
N LYS A 705 18.51 -23.04 -38.33
CA LYS A 705 19.57 -23.98 -37.86
C LYS A 705 20.60 -24.39 -38.92
N LYS A 706 20.52 -23.85 -40.15
CA LYS A 706 21.46 -24.10 -41.25
C LYS A 706 22.43 -22.93 -41.50
N ASP A 707 22.20 -21.79 -40.85
CA ASP A 707 23.05 -20.61 -41.04
C ASP A 707 24.27 -20.69 -40.12
N GLU A 708 25.44 -20.31 -40.64
CA GLU A 708 26.74 -20.44 -39.95
C GLU A 708 26.82 -19.66 -38.62
N HIS A 709 25.96 -18.65 -38.44
CA HIS A 709 25.87 -17.81 -37.25
C HIS A 709 24.62 -18.10 -36.40
N TYR A 710 24.05 -19.29 -36.50
CA TYR A 710 22.88 -19.69 -35.69
C TYR A 710 23.22 -19.79 -34.20
N ALA A 711 22.51 -19.03 -33.36
CA ALA A 711 22.69 -19.02 -31.91
C ALA A 711 21.80 -20.06 -31.21
N HIS A 712 22.42 -21.00 -30.50
CA HIS A 712 21.81 -21.99 -29.61
C HIS A 712 21.39 -21.37 -28.25
N GLN A 713 20.87 -22.19 -27.33
CA GLN A 713 20.65 -21.77 -25.94
C GLN A 713 21.97 -21.52 -25.19
N GLU A 714 22.98 -22.32 -25.53
CA GLU A 714 24.32 -22.31 -24.94
C GLU A 714 25.07 -21.02 -25.27
N ASP A 715 25.09 -20.60 -26.54
CA ASP A 715 25.71 -19.33 -26.96
C ASP A 715 25.12 -18.11 -26.22
N VAL A 716 23.82 -18.17 -25.87
CA VAL A 716 23.14 -17.13 -25.08
C VAL A 716 23.51 -17.22 -23.59
N TYR A 717 23.80 -18.42 -23.07
CA TYR A 717 24.28 -18.62 -21.71
C TYR A 717 25.73 -18.15 -21.56
N ASN A 718 26.66 -18.69 -22.34
CA ASN A 718 28.09 -18.41 -22.22
C ASN A 718 28.41 -16.92 -22.49
N CYS A 719 27.60 -16.25 -23.30
CA CYS A 719 27.77 -14.82 -23.61
C CYS A 719 27.17 -13.86 -22.55
N LEU A 720 26.35 -14.34 -21.61
CA LEU A 720 25.57 -13.46 -20.72
C LEU A 720 25.31 -14.07 -19.33
N GLY A 721 24.83 -15.31 -19.26
CA GLY A 721 24.60 -16.04 -18.01
C GLY A 721 25.88 -16.27 -17.23
N GLU A 722 26.94 -16.77 -17.89
CA GLU A 722 28.26 -17.04 -17.31
C GLU A 722 28.87 -15.78 -16.65
N GLU A 723 29.00 -14.69 -17.41
CA GLU A 723 29.50 -13.39 -16.93
C GLU A 723 28.63 -12.80 -15.80
N PHE A 724 27.30 -13.01 -15.85
CA PHE A 724 26.42 -12.52 -14.77
C PHE A 724 26.54 -13.38 -13.52
N LEU A 725 26.83 -14.69 -13.66
CA LEU A 725 27.10 -15.56 -12.53
C LEU A 725 28.45 -15.24 -11.88
N ASP A 726 29.50 -14.93 -12.66
CA ASP A 726 30.78 -14.40 -12.14
C ASP A 726 30.52 -13.20 -11.22
N HIS A 727 29.76 -12.23 -11.72
CA HIS A 727 29.36 -11.04 -10.97
C HIS A 727 28.57 -11.35 -9.69
N ASN A 728 27.87 -12.49 -9.61
CA ASN A 728 27.21 -12.93 -8.39
C ASN A 728 28.17 -13.59 -7.39
N PHE A 729 29.17 -14.36 -7.85
CA PHE A 729 30.24 -14.84 -6.97
C PHE A 729 31.15 -13.69 -6.47
N GLU A 730 31.30 -12.61 -7.24
CA GLU A 730 31.89 -11.35 -6.77
C GLU A 730 31.07 -10.62 -5.68
N GLY A 731 29.78 -10.96 -5.49
CA GLY A 731 28.89 -10.32 -4.53
C GLY A 731 28.07 -9.13 -5.07
N TYR A 732 27.98 -8.93 -6.39
CA TYR A 732 27.01 -7.98 -6.96
C TYR A 732 25.61 -8.59 -7.01
N HIS A 733 24.59 -7.73 -6.93
CA HIS A 733 23.23 -8.10 -7.34
C HIS A 733 23.11 -8.05 -8.87
N THR A 734 22.40 -8.99 -9.47
CA THR A 734 22.17 -9.06 -10.93
C THR A 734 20.70 -9.14 -11.29
N CYS A 735 20.35 -8.66 -12.48
CA CYS A 735 19.01 -8.81 -13.03
C CYS A 735 19.07 -9.07 -14.54
N ILE A 736 18.38 -10.12 -15.00
CA ILE A 736 18.27 -10.46 -16.42
C ILE A 736 16.78 -10.59 -16.74
N PHE A 737 16.26 -9.76 -17.64
CA PHE A 737 14.84 -9.74 -17.99
C PHE A 737 14.59 -9.89 -19.49
N ALA A 738 13.70 -10.82 -19.86
CA ALA A 738 13.25 -11.01 -21.23
C ALA A 738 12.05 -10.10 -21.55
N TYR A 739 12.09 -9.42 -22.70
CA TYR A 739 11.07 -8.46 -23.15
C TYR A 739 10.74 -8.64 -24.64
N GLY A 740 9.49 -8.35 -25.02
CA GLY A 740 8.98 -8.49 -26.40
C GLY A 740 7.57 -9.09 -26.45
N GLN A 741 7.00 -9.23 -27.65
CA GLN A 741 5.62 -9.70 -27.84
C GLN A 741 5.41 -11.17 -27.42
N THR A 742 4.17 -11.59 -27.19
CA THR A 742 3.78 -12.99 -26.96
C THR A 742 4.24 -13.88 -28.12
N GLY A 743 4.82 -15.03 -27.80
CA GLY A 743 5.37 -15.94 -28.80
C GLY A 743 6.61 -15.42 -29.55
N SER A 744 7.35 -14.43 -29.01
CA SER A 744 8.67 -14.00 -29.54
C SER A 744 9.84 -14.87 -29.06
N GLY A 745 9.65 -15.69 -28.02
CA GLY A 745 10.70 -16.55 -27.45
C GLY A 745 11.24 -16.14 -26.08
N LYS A 746 10.55 -15.26 -25.33
CA LYS A 746 10.95 -14.84 -23.97
C LYS A 746 11.16 -16.02 -23.02
N SER A 747 10.12 -16.79 -22.74
CA SER A 747 10.13 -17.96 -21.87
C SER A 747 10.92 -19.14 -22.46
N TYR A 748 11.07 -19.24 -23.79
CA TYR A 748 12.05 -20.15 -24.40
C TYR A 748 13.51 -19.73 -24.14
N THR A 749 13.79 -18.44 -23.95
CA THR A 749 15.14 -17.96 -23.59
C THR A 749 15.36 -18.07 -22.08
N MET A 750 14.37 -17.73 -21.25
CA MET A 750 14.49 -17.80 -19.79
C MET A 750 14.42 -19.24 -19.26
N MET A 751 13.40 -20.01 -19.63
CA MET A 751 13.18 -21.38 -19.14
C MET A 751 13.66 -22.44 -20.14
N GLY A 752 13.36 -22.24 -21.43
CA GLY A 752 13.66 -23.21 -22.49
C GLY A 752 12.62 -24.31 -22.62
N THR A 753 13.06 -25.47 -23.11
CA THR A 753 12.29 -26.73 -23.14
C THR A 753 13.13 -27.82 -22.46
N PRO A 754 12.55 -28.97 -22.05
CA PRO A 754 13.31 -30.05 -21.41
C PRO A 754 14.54 -30.49 -22.21
N ASP A 755 14.42 -30.58 -23.55
CA ASP A 755 15.54 -30.96 -24.43
C ASP A 755 16.51 -29.80 -24.74
N GLN A 756 16.14 -28.56 -24.41
CA GLN A 756 16.91 -27.34 -24.72
C GLN A 756 16.79 -26.33 -23.56
N PRO A 757 17.41 -26.59 -22.41
CA PRO A 757 17.33 -25.74 -21.22
C PRO A 757 17.78 -24.31 -21.52
N GLY A 758 16.99 -23.35 -21.04
CA GLY A 758 17.23 -21.92 -21.17
C GLY A 758 18.15 -21.37 -20.08
N LEU A 759 18.11 -20.05 -19.91
CA LEU A 759 19.02 -19.33 -19.03
C LEU A 759 18.88 -19.72 -17.55
N ILE A 760 17.66 -19.88 -17.03
CA ILE A 760 17.38 -20.23 -15.63
C ILE A 760 17.98 -21.59 -15.26
N PRO A 761 17.60 -22.72 -15.89
CA PRO A 761 18.15 -24.02 -15.52
C PRO A 761 19.68 -24.08 -15.66
N ARG A 762 20.26 -23.49 -16.71
CA ARG A 762 21.73 -23.42 -16.89
C ARG A 762 22.43 -22.56 -15.82
N THR A 763 21.82 -21.45 -15.40
CA THR A 763 22.34 -20.65 -14.27
C THR A 763 22.29 -21.45 -12.97
N CYS A 764 21.25 -22.28 -12.75
CA CYS A 764 21.17 -23.15 -11.57
C CYS A 764 22.21 -24.28 -11.61
N GLU A 765 22.48 -24.85 -12.78
CA GLU A 765 23.46 -25.91 -13.04
C GLU A 765 24.87 -25.43 -12.72
N ASP A 766 25.35 -24.40 -13.44
CA ASP A 766 26.66 -23.76 -13.25
C ASP A 766 26.84 -23.17 -11.82
N LEU A 767 25.76 -22.66 -11.20
CA LEU A 767 25.80 -22.19 -9.81
C LEU A 767 26.16 -23.31 -8.83
N PHE A 768 25.58 -24.51 -8.98
CA PHE A 768 25.87 -25.63 -8.10
C PHE A 768 27.21 -26.30 -8.45
N GLU A 769 27.57 -26.43 -9.73
CA GLU A 769 28.90 -26.92 -10.15
C GLU A 769 30.03 -26.06 -9.57
N ARG A 770 29.91 -24.73 -9.63
CA ARG A 770 30.88 -23.80 -9.02
C ARG A 770 30.92 -23.87 -7.49
N ILE A 771 29.78 -24.08 -6.82
CA ILE A 771 29.74 -24.25 -5.36
C ILE A 771 30.43 -25.55 -4.94
N GLU A 772 30.21 -26.65 -5.67
CA GLU A 772 30.84 -27.94 -5.41
C GLU A 772 32.35 -27.89 -5.69
N ALA A 773 32.78 -27.27 -6.78
CA ALA A 773 34.20 -27.03 -7.07
C ALA A 773 34.88 -26.14 -6.00
N ALA A 774 34.26 -24.99 -5.66
CA ALA A 774 34.82 -24.07 -4.67
C ALA A 774 34.84 -24.65 -3.24
N ALA A 775 33.96 -25.59 -2.91
CA ALA A 775 34.00 -26.32 -1.64
C ALA A 775 35.20 -27.29 -1.55
N ILE A 776 35.70 -27.78 -2.68
CA ILE A 776 36.92 -28.61 -2.77
C ILE A 776 38.17 -27.73 -2.75
N GLU A 777 38.20 -26.63 -3.52
CA GLU A 777 39.36 -25.74 -3.63
C GLU A 777 39.55 -24.82 -2.41
N THR A 778 38.46 -24.35 -1.80
CA THR A 778 38.47 -23.35 -0.71
C THR A 778 37.57 -23.71 0.47
N PRO A 779 37.97 -24.67 1.34
CA PRO A 779 37.17 -25.10 2.50
C PRO A 779 36.89 -24.01 3.56
N SER A 780 37.57 -22.85 3.48
CA SER A 780 37.30 -21.65 4.27
C SER A 780 36.06 -20.87 3.82
N ILE A 781 35.50 -21.21 2.65
CA ILE A 781 34.31 -20.58 2.08
C ILE A 781 33.12 -21.52 2.17
N SER A 782 32.01 -21.03 2.70
CA SER A 782 30.73 -21.72 2.72
C SER A 782 29.68 -20.93 1.94
N TYR A 783 28.81 -21.64 1.23
CA TYR A 783 27.74 -21.06 0.41
C TYR A 783 26.37 -21.47 0.95
N ASN A 784 25.44 -20.52 1.03
CA ASN A 784 24.04 -20.74 1.36
C ASN A 784 23.20 -20.19 0.20
N VAL A 785 22.41 -21.06 -0.44
CA VAL A 785 21.58 -20.73 -1.59
C VAL A 785 20.11 -20.84 -1.17
N ARG A 786 19.33 -19.80 -1.48
CA ARG A 786 17.88 -19.80 -1.31
C ARG A 786 17.17 -19.32 -2.56
N VAL A 787 15.95 -19.81 -2.77
CA VAL A 787 15.14 -19.50 -3.95
C VAL A 787 13.76 -18.99 -3.55
N SER A 788 13.29 -17.95 -4.25
CA SER A 788 11.91 -17.47 -4.18
C SER A 788 11.37 -17.27 -5.60
N TYR A 789 10.11 -17.61 -5.83
CA TYR A 789 9.49 -17.51 -7.15
C TYR A 789 8.07 -16.94 -7.02
N PHE A 790 7.79 -15.85 -7.72
CA PHE A 790 6.48 -15.20 -7.70
C PHE A 790 6.04 -14.72 -9.09
N GLU A 791 4.73 -14.56 -9.29
CA GLU A 791 4.17 -13.88 -10.46
C GLU A 791 3.48 -12.56 -10.10
N VAL A 792 3.62 -11.58 -10.98
CA VAL A 792 2.82 -10.34 -11.00
C VAL A 792 1.77 -10.46 -12.09
N TYR A 793 0.50 -10.55 -11.68
CA TYR A 793 -0.66 -10.70 -12.57
C TYR A 793 -1.74 -9.72 -12.15
N ASN A 794 -2.33 -9.00 -13.12
CA ASN A 794 -3.41 -8.03 -12.88
C ASN A 794 -3.09 -7.02 -11.76
N GLU A 795 -1.85 -6.55 -11.67
CA GLU A 795 -1.32 -5.67 -10.60
C GLU A 795 -1.51 -6.24 -9.17
N HIS A 796 -1.40 -7.56 -9.02
CA HIS A 796 -1.29 -8.26 -7.73
C HIS A 796 -0.09 -9.23 -7.76
N VAL A 797 0.50 -9.53 -6.60
CA VAL A 797 1.62 -10.48 -6.46
C VAL A 797 1.11 -11.82 -5.91
N ARG A 798 1.58 -12.94 -6.44
CA ARG A 798 1.36 -14.29 -5.89
C ARG A 798 2.65 -15.08 -5.80
N ASP A 799 2.83 -15.75 -4.66
CA ASP A 799 3.82 -16.79 -4.46
C ASP A 799 3.52 -17.99 -5.39
N LEU A 800 4.53 -18.54 -6.05
CA LEU A 800 4.42 -19.72 -6.90
C LEU A 800 4.91 -21.01 -6.21
N LEU A 801 5.63 -20.90 -5.08
CA LEU A 801 6.12 -22.03 -4.29
C LEU A 801 5.08 -22.52 -3.28
N THR A 802 4.09 -21.70 -2.95
CA THR A 802 2.96 -22.06 -2.07
C THR A 802 1.94 -22.96 -2.78
N PRO A 803 1.56 -24.13 -2.21
CA PRO A 803 0.63 -25.06 -2.86
C PRO A 803 -0.81 -24.51 -2.96
N VAL A 804 -1.34 -24.49 -4.19
CA VAL A 804 -2.68 -23.99 -4.49
C VAL A 804 -3.77 -24.91 -3.93
N LYS A 805 -4.59 -24.40 -2.99
CA LYS A 805 -5.71 -25.13 -2.39
C LYS A 805 -6.97 -25.01 -3.25
N PRO A 806 -7.56 -26.11 -3.78
CA PRO A 806 -8.52 -26.07 -4.89
C PRO A 806 -9.92 -25.47 -4.59
N ASN A 807 -10.18 -25.01 -3.36
CA ASN A 807 -11.45 -24.38 -2.95
C ASN A 807 -11.26 -23.04 -2.21
N GLN A 808 -10.08 -22.40 -2.30
CA GLN A 808 -9.81 -21.09 -1.68
C GLN A 808 -9.56 -20.01 -2.74
N PRO A 809 -9.94 -18.75 -2.49
CA PRO A 809 -9.58 -17.65 -3.38
C PRO A 809 -8.06 -17.45 -3.41
N PRO A 810 -7.49 -16.98 -4.53
CA PRO A 810 -6.05 -16.74 -4.63
C PRO A 810 -5.60 -15.70 -3.58
N TYR A 811 -4.63 -16.10 -2.76
CA TYR A 811 -3.99 -15.22 -1.78
C TYR A 811 -2.99 -14.30 -2.47
N TYR A 812 -3.04 -13.00 -2.18
CA TYR A 812 -2.19 -11.98 -2.81
C TYR A 812 -1.24 -11.35 -1.78
N LEU A 813 0.06 -11.36 -2.08
CA LEU A 813 1.08 -10.81 -1.19
C LEU A 813 1.12 -9.27 -1.24
N LYS A 814 1.45 -8.65 -0.10
CA LYS A 814 1.59 -7.19 0.05
C LYS A 814 3.04 -6.78 -0.16
N ILE A 815 3.26 -5.60 -0.74
CA ILE A 815 4.60 -5.03 -0.95
C ILE A 815 4.90 -4.02 0.16
N ARG A 816 6.14 -4.04 0.65
CA ARG A 816 6.71 -3.09 1.62
C ARG A 816 8.03 -2.54 1.08
N GLU A 817 8.59 -1.51 1.71
CA GLU A 817 9.84 -0.89 1.28
C GLU A 817 10.77 -0.76 2.49
N SER A 818 11.83 -1.57 2.51
CA SER A 818 12.89 -1.53 3.52
C SER A 818 13.75 -0.28 3.35
N PRO A 819 14.20 0.39 4.44
CA PRO A 819 15.13 1.52 4.34
C PRO A 819 16.49 1.18 3.71
N THR A 820 16.93 -0.08 3.80
CA THR A 820 18.23 -0.56 3.28
C THR A 820 18.09 -1.23 1.92
N GLU A 821 17.28 -2.29 1.82
CA GLU A 821 17.12 -3.11 0.61
C GLU A 821 16.05 -2.59 -0.37
N GLY A 822 15.28 -1.57 0.02
CA GLY A 822 14.20 -1.04 -0.82
C GLY A 822 12.99 -1.97 -0.92
N PRO A 823 12.26 -1.97 -2.05
CA PRO A 823 10.96 -2.62 -2.17
C PRO A 823 11.04 -4.15 -2.26
N TYR A 824 10.33 -4.81 -1.34
CA TYR A 824 10.26 -6.26 -1.20
C TYR A 824 8.82 -6.75 -1.00
N VAL A 825 8.58 -8.04 -1.25
CA VAL A 825 7.29 -8.68 -1.04
C VAL A 825 7.24 -9.23 0.40
N LYS A 826 6.28 -8.80 1.22
CA LYS A 826 6.07 -9.35 2.56
C LYS A 826 5.46 -10.76 2.43
N ASP A 827 5.88 -11.66 3.31
CA ASP A 827 5.35 -13.01 3.45
C ASP A 827 5.54 -13.89 2.19
N LEU A 828 6.58 -13.62 1.40
CA LEU A 828 7.03 -14.45 0.27
C LEU A 828 7.88 -15.63 0.76
N THR A 829 7.69 -16.81 0.17
CA THR A 829 8.47 -18.02 0.48
C THR A 829 9.91 -17.90 0.00
N ASP A 830 10.84 -17.91 0.95
CA ASP A 830 12.29 -18.00 0.74
C ASP A 830 12.75 -19.42 1.13
N ALA A 831 12.94 -20.29 0.13
CA ALA A 831 13.21 -21.71 0.31
C ALA A 831 14.71 -22.02 0.20
N PRO A 832 15.37 -22.56 1.24
CA PRO A 832 16.76 -23.01 1.13
C PRO A 832 16.87 -24.23 0.20
N VAL A 833 17.92 -24.25 -0.62
CA VAL A 833 18.20 -25.32 -1.60
C VAL A 833 19.66 -25.76 -1.49
N ARG A 834 19.89 -27.07 -1.44
CA ARG A 834 21.23 -27.67 -1.23
C ARG A 834 21.84 -28.31 -2.48
N ASN A 835 21.05 -28.50 -3.53
CA ASN A 835 21.48 -29.15 -4.76
C ASN A 835 20.61 -28.73 -5.96
N LEU A 836 21.11 -29.01 -7.16
CA LEU A 836 20.44 -28.73 -8.44
C LEU A 836 19.02 -29.33 -8.51
N THR A 837 18.82 -30.55 -8.02
CA THR A 837 17.51 -31.24 -8.04
C THR A 837 16.44 -30.52 -7.22
N GLU A 838 16.80 -29.97 -6.06
CA GLU A 838 15.87 -29.20 -5.22
C GLU A 838 15.44 -27.89 -5.89
N ILE A 839 16.37 -27.11 -6.45
CA ILE A 839 16.03 -25.85 -7.13
C ILE A 839 15.22 -26.08 -8.41
N LEU A 840 15.55 -27.10 -9.20
CA LEU A 840 14.77 -27.49 -10.38
C LEU A 840 13.36 -27.98 -9.99
N ARG A 841 13.19 -28.69 -8.87
CA ARG A 841 11.87 -29.07 -8.34
C ARG A 841 11.03 -27.84 -7.98
N TYR A 842 11.59 -26.86 -7.26
CA TYR A 842 10.88 -25.62 -6.92
C TYR A 842 10.51 -24.81 -8.16
N MET A 843 11.39 -24.76 -9.16
CA MET A 843 11.14 -24.14 -10.47
C MET A 843 9.94 -24.80 -11.18
N GLN A 844 9.92 -26.14 -11.30
CA GLN A 844 8.80 -26.89 -11.89
C GLN A 844 7.49 -26.74 -11.12
N MET A 845 7.53 -26.76 -9.78
CA MET A 845 6.35 -26.52 -8.93
C MET A 845 5.76 -25.12 -9.15
N GLY A 846 6.63 -24.12 -9.33
CA GLY A 846 6.19 -22.74 -9.57
C GLY A 846 5.60 -22.52 -10.97
N ASP A 847 6.19 -23.12 -12.00
CA ASP A 847 5.65 -23.07 -13.35
C ASP A 847 4.29 -23.79 -13.47
N ALA A 848 4.10 -24.91 -12.75
CA ALA A 848 2.82 -25.58 -12.64
C ALA A 848 1.76 -24.76 -11.88
N SER A 849 2.19 -23.86 -10.99
CA SER A 849 1.31 -22.94 -10.23
C SER A 849 1.04 -21.61 -10.94
N ARG A 850 1.76 -21.30 -12.02
CA ARG A 850 1.60 -20.07 -12.83
C ARG A 850 0.23 -20.02 -13.51
N THR A 851 -0.37 -18.84 -13.59
CA THR A 851 -1.78 -18.74 -14.03
C THR A 851 -1.97 -19.00 -15.53
N THR A 852 -2.52 -20.17 -15.85
CA THR A 852 -2.91 -20.54 -17.20
C THR A 852 -4.24 -19.88 -17.61
N ALA A 853 -4.30 -19.33 -18.83
CA ALA A 853 -5.50 -18.69 -19.37
C ALA A 853 -5.76 -19.11 -20.83
N SER A 854 -6.96 -19.60 -21.12
CA SER A 854 -7.31 -20.15 -22.44
C SER A 854 -7.58 -19.06 -23.48
N THR A 855 -6.61 -18.87 -24.39
CA THR A 855 -6.74 -18.04 -25.59
C THR A 855 -6.34 -18.78 -26.87
N LYS A 856 -6.85 -18.33 -28.02
CA LYS A 856 -6.50 -18.88 -29.35
C LYS A 856 -5.06 -18.61 -29.78
N MET A 857 -4.35 -17.73 -29.08
CA MET A 857 -2.90 -17.70 -29.08
C MET A 857 -2.42 -18.52 -27.89
N ASN A 858 -1.81 -19.67 -28.14
CA ASN A 858 -1.25 -20.52 -27.09
C ASN A 858 0.02 -19.88 -26.54
N ASP A 859 -0.02 -19.34 -25.31
CA ASP A 859 1.16 -19.28 -24.43
C ASP A 859 0.75 -19.01 -22.97
N THR A 860 1.19 -19.85 -22.03
CA THR A 860 0.98 -19.68 -20.58
C THR A 860 1.66 -18.42 -20.06
N SER A 861 2.80 -18.04 -20.64
CA SER A 861 3.59 -16.88 -20.21
C SER A 861 3.05 -15.52 -20.68
N SER A 862 2.06 -15.51 -21.58
CA SER A 862 1.59 -14.29 -22.26
C SER A 862 1.04 -13.19 -21.33
N ARG A 863 0.59 -13.55 -20.12
CA ARG A 863 -0.30 -12.71 -19.29
C ARG A 863 0.19 -12.37 -17.89
N SER A 864 1.23 -13.04 -17.37
CA SER A 864 1.83 -12.72 -16.07
C SER A 864 3.34 -12.56 -16.20
N HIS A 865 3.91 -11.63 -15.44
CA HIS A 865 5.37 -11.54 -15.30
C HIS A 865 5.79 -12.51 -14.21
N SER A 866 6.70 -13.45 -14.47
CA SER A 866 7.29 -14.27 -13.40
C SER A 866 8.70 -13.76 -13.06
N VAL A 867 9.01 -13.78 -11.77
CA VAL A 867 10.28 -13.30 -11.21
C VAL A 867 10.86 -14.41 -10.35
N PHE A 868 11.82 -15.14 -10.92
CA PHE A 868 12.61 -16.14 -10.21
C PHE A 868 13.80 -15.43 -9.57
N THR A 869 13.98 -15.58 -8.25
CA THR A 869 15.06 -14.92 -7.52
C THR A 869 15.86 -15.94 -6.72
N ILE A 870 17.17 -16.00 -7.00
CA ILE A 870 18.14 -16.77 -6.22
C ILE A 870 18.89 -15.79 -5.30
N MET A 871 18.94 -16.10 -4.01
CA MET A 871 19.83 -15.44 -3.05
C MET A 871 21.07 -16.33 -2.88
N LEU A 872 22.25 -15.80 -3.19
CA LEU A 872 23.53 -16.47 -2.99
C LEU A 872 24.28 -15.73 -1.87
N LYS A 873 24.47 -16.41 -0.74
CA LYS A 873 25.22 -15.91 0.42
C LYS A 873 26.53 -16.68 0.54
N GLN A 874 27.65 -15.98 0.35
CA GLN A 874 29.01 -16.51 0.52
C GLN A 874 29.53 -16.05 1.89
N ILE A 875 29.98 -16.98 2.72
CA ILE A 875 30.61 -16.71 4.02
C ILE A 875 32.05 -17.22 3.93
N HIS A 876 33.01 -16.30 3.82
CA HIS A 876 34.44 -16.60 3.88
C HIS A 876 34.92 -16.37 5.32
N HIS A 877 35.51 -17.40 5.92
CA HIS A 877 36.14 -17.33 7.23
C HIS A 877 37.67 -17.30 7.06
N ASP A 878 38.30 -16.18 7.40
CA ASP A 878 39.75 -16.13 7.52
C ASP A 878 40.16 -16.83 8.81
N MET A 879 41.14 -17.73 8.74
CA MET A 879 41.64 -18.50 9.88
C MET A 879 42.84 -17.84 10.55
N ASP A 880 43.54 -16.92 9.87
CA ASP A 880 44.69 -16.19 10.41
C ASP A 880 44.28 -14.91 11.16
N THR A 881 43.16 -14.29 10.77
CA THR A 881 42.62 -13.08 11.43
C THR A 881 41.36 -13.32 12.29
N ASP A 882 40.75 -14.51 12.19
CA ASP A 882 39.44 -14.87 12.75
C ASP A 882 38.26 -13.96 12.29
N GLU A 883 38.48 -13.14 11.26
CA GLU A 883 37.42 -12.34 10.63
C GLU A 883 36.55 -13.19 9.69
N THR A 884 35.23 -12.95 9.73
CA THR A 884 34.29 -13.52 8.75
C THR A 884 33.73 -12.42 7.89
N THR A 885 33.91 -12.55 6.58
CA THR A 885 33.34 -11.63 5.59
C THR A 885 32.13 -12.30 4.94
N GLU A 886 30.96 -11.67 5.04
CA GLU A 886 29.73 -12.16 4.45
C GLU A 886 29.44 -11.37 3.16
N ARG A 887 29.25 -12.05 2.02
CA ARG A 887 28.81 -11.45 0.75
C ARG A 887 27.42 -11.94 0.38
N VAL A 888 26.57 -11.04 -0.10
CA VAL A 888 25.17 -11.36 -0.46
C VAL A 888 24.85 -10.90 -1.88
N ALA A 889 24.85 -11.86 -2.81
CA ALA A 889 24.36 -11.66 -4.17
C ALA A 889 22.88 -12.02 -4.30
N ARG A 890 22.20 -11.32 -5.20
CA ARG A 890 20.78 -11.53 -5.54
C ARG A 890 20.65 -11.62 -7.04
N ILE A 891 20.28 -12.79 -7.54
CA ILE A 891 20.13 -13.11 -8.97
C ILE A 891 18.64 -13.00 -9.31
N ARG A 892 18.22 -12.04 -10.13
CA ARG A 892 16.82 -11.89 -10.57
C ARG A 892 16.66 -12.27 -12.03
N LEU A 893 15.96 -13.37 -12.29
CA LEU A 893 15.68 -13.88 -13.64
C LEU A 893 14.18 -13.69 -13.93
N VAL A 894 13.86 -12.85 -14.92
CA VAL A 894 12.51 -12.31 -15.13
C VAL A 894 11.97 -12.64 -16.53
N ASP A 895 10.84 -13.34 -16.60
CA ASP A 895 10.05 -13.57 -17.81
C ASP A 895 8.83 -12.65 -17.81
N LEU A 896 8.89 -11.56 -18.57
CA LEU A 896 7.81 -10.57 -18.65
C LEU A 896 6.63 -11.09 -19.50
N ALA A 897 5.45 -10.50 -19.31
CA ALA A 897 4.28 -10.73 -20.16
C ALA A 897 4.48 -10.17 -21.59
N GLY A 898 3.53 -10.44 -22.49
CA GLY A 898 3.54 -9.92 -23.87
C GLY A 898 3.48 -8.38 -23.95
N SER A 899 4.36 -7.78 -24.76
CA SER A 899 4.38 -6.33 -25.00
C SER A 899 3.31 -5.82 -25.98
N GLU A 900 2.55 -6.72 -26.61
CA GLU A 900 1.58 -6.38 -27.64
C GLU A 900 0.34 -5.64 -27.12
N ARG A 901 -0.21 -4.78 -27.98
CA ARG A 901 -1.30 -3.87 -27.59
C ARG A 901 -2.61 -4.62 -27.43
N ALA A 902 -3.31 -4.43 -26.31
CA ALA A 902 -4.62 -5.04 -26.00
C ALA A 902 -5.77 -4.78 -27.01
N LYS A 903 -5.57 -3.94 -28.03
CA LYS A 903 -6.51 -3.79 -29.17
C LYS A 903 -6.30 -4.82 -30.28
N ALA A 904 -5.16 -5.51 -30.31
CA ALA A 904 -4.86 -6.58 -31.28
C ALA A 904 -5.43 -7.95 -30.84
N THR A 905 -5.73 -8.12 -29.54
CA THR A 905 -6.06 -9.43 -28.95
C THR A 905 -7.56 -9.79 -28.99
N GLU A 906 -8.38 -9.05 -29.75
CA GLU A 906 -9.85 -9.22 -29.94
C GLU A 906 -10.69 -9.43 -28.65
N ALA A 907 -10.15 -9.03 -27.49
CA ALA A 907 -10.71 -9.38 -26.19
C ALA A 907 -11.80 -8.38 -25.75
N THR A 908 -12.95 -8.90 -25.32
CA THR A 908 -14.09 -8.12 -24.81
C THR A 908 -14.33 -8.35 -23.32
N GLY A 909 -15.05 -7.41 -22.68
CA GLY A 909 -15.49 -7.55 -21.28
C GLY A 909 -14.36 -7.59 -20.26
N THR A 910 -14.40 -8.57 -19.35
CA THR A 910 -13.41 -8.75 -18.27
C THR A 910 -11.99 -8.91 -18.79
N ARG A 911 -11.80 -9.65 -19.89
CA ARG A 911 -10.50 -9.88 -20.54
C ARG A 911 -9.86 -8.60 -21.09
N LEU A 912 -10.65 -7.55 -21.36
CA LEU A 912 -10.14 -6.24 -21.75
C LEU A 912 -9.60 -5.45 -20.53
N ARG A 913 -10.28 -5.55 -19.37
CA ARG A 913 -9.78 -4.97 -18.11
C ARG A 913 -8.49 -5.65 -17.65
N GLU A 914 -8.47 -6.99 -17.71
CA GLU A 914 -7.28 -7.82 -17.49
C GLU A 914 -6.11 -7.37 -18.39
N GLY A 915 -6.30 -7.35 -19.72
CA GLY A 915 -5.29 -6.92 -20.68
C GLY A 915 -4.82 -5.47 -20.48
N SER A 916 -5.69 -4.58 -19.99
CA SER A 916 -5.34 -3.20 -19.63
C SER A 916 -4.44 -3.12 -18.40
N ASN A 917 -4.66 -3.97 -17.39
CA ASN A 917 -3.84 -4.00 -16.18
C ASN A 917 -2.48 -4.70 -16.42
N ILE A 918 -2.45 -5.74 -17.26
CA ILE A 918 -1.20 -6.33 -17.74
C ILE A 918 -0.38 -5.27 -18.49
N ASN A 919 -1.01 -4.54 -19.44
CA ASN A 919 -0.35 -3.45 -20.17
C ASN A 919 0.06 -2.26 -19.28
N LYS A 920 -0.61 -2.00 -18.14
CA LYS A 920 -0.23 -0.92 -17.20
C LYS A 920 1.22 -1.06 -16.74
N SER A 921 1.62 -2.28 -16.37
CA SER A 921 2.98 -2.57 -15.89
C SER A 921 4.05 -2.36 -16.96
N LEU A 922 3.86 -2.89 -18.18
CA LEU A 922 4.81 -2.71 -19.29
C LEU A 922 4.85 -1.27 -19.84
N THR A 923 3.70 -0.57 -19.85
CA THR A 923 3.63 0.86 -20.20
C THR A 923 4.37 1.71 -19.18
N THR A 924 4.28 1.36 -17.90
CA THR A 924 5.01 2.04 -16.82
C THR A 924 6.51 1.74 -16.90
N LEU A 925 6.90 0.49 -17.17
CA LEU A 925 8.29 0.11 -17.43
C LEU A 925 8.89 0.92 -18.59
N GLY A 926 8.10 1.16 -19.66
CA GLY A 926 8.51 2.01 -20.78
C GLY A 926 8.69 3.48 -20.39
N ARG A 927 7.83 4.02 -19.50
CA ARG A 927 7.98 5.37 -18.95
C ARG A 927 9.19 5.49 -18.03
N VAL A 928 9.49 4.47 -17.23
CA VAL A 928 10.69 4.39 -16.38
C VAL A 928 11.95 4.37 -17.25
N ILE A 929 12.02 3.46 -18.23
CA ILE A 929 13.15 3.35 -19.17
C ILE A 929 13.34 4.66 -19.96
N ALA A 930 12.26 5.28 -20.43
CA ALA A 930 12.35 6.56 -21.13
C ALA A 930 12.83 7.72 -20.26
N ALA A 931 12.43 7.78 -18.98
CA ALA A 931 12.90 8.80 -18.04
C ALA A 931 14.39 8.62 -17.66
N LEU A 932 14.85 7.37 -17.52
CA LEU A 932 16.25 7.04 -17.22
C LEU A 932 17.20 7.25 -18.41
N ALA A 933 16.68 7.22 -19.64
CA ALA A 933 17.47 7.28 -20.87
C ALA A 933 17.63 8.68 -21.49
N ASP A 934 16.94 9.73 -21.02
CA ASP A 934 17.13 11.09 -21.55
C ASP A 934 18.36 11.78 -20.91
N PRO A 935 19.44 12.05 -21.67
CA PRO A 935 20.69 12.58 -21.12
C PRO A 935 20.58 14.02 -20.59
N LYS A 936 19.44 14.72 -20.75
CA LYS A 936 19.25 16.09 -20.25
C LYS A 936 19.39 16.19 -18.73
N GLN A 937 19.08 15.14 -17.95
CA GLN A 937 19.23 15.17 -16.49
C GLN A 937 20.69 15.26 -16.03
N ASN A 938 21.66 14.81 -16.85
CA ASN A 938 23.07 14.65 -16.45
C ASN A 938 23.98 15.85 -16.81
N ARG A 939 23.43 17.03 -17.14
CA ARG A 939 24.23 18.24 -17.42
C ARG A 939 24.39 19.13 -16.18
N PRO A 940 25.61 19.28 -15.61
CA PRO A 940 25.83 20.26 -14.55
C PRO A 940 25.63 21.68 -15.08
N GLY A 941 25.03 22.56 -14.28
CA GLY A 941 24.88 23.99 -14.58
C GLY A 941 23.51 24.45 -15.07
N LYS A 942 22.54 23.56 -15.32
CA LYS A 942 21.13 23.96 -15.57
C LYS A 942 20.19 23.14 -14.69
N ARG A 943 19.45 23.80 -13.78
CA ARG A 943 18.46 23.16 -12.91
C ARG A 943 17.27 22.67 -13.74
N SER A 944 17.38 21.45 -14.26
CA SER A 944 16.25 20.68 -14.78
C SER A 944 15.18 20.54 -13.70
N SER A 945 13.92 20.38 -14.11
CA SER A 945 12.97 19.68 -13.26
C SER A 945 13.55 18.31 -12.89
N LYS A 946 13.42 17.93 -11.61
CA LYS A 946 13.59 16.53 -11.20
C LYS A 946 12.37 15.77 -11.68
N ASP A 947 12.37 15.38 -12.95
CA ASP A 947 11.34 14.53 -13.52
C ASP A 947 11.43 13.16 -12.80
N VAL A 948 10.53 12.95 -11.84
CA VAL A 948 10.57 11.79 -10.94
C VAL A 948 10.29 10.53 -11.74
N VAL A 949 11.27 9.63 -11.78
CA VAL A 949 11.15 8.33 -12.48
C VAL A 949 9.98 7.55 -11.86
N PRO A 950 8.96 7.15 -12.63
CA PRO A 950 7.66 6.71 -12.12
C PRO A 950 7.65 5.24 -11.66
N TYR A 951 8.62 4.82 -10.84
CA TYR A 951 8.75 3.45 -10.36
C TYR A 951 7.49 2.95 -9.62
N ARG A 952 6.84 3.81 -8.81
CA ARG A 952 5.66 3.46 -8.00
C ARG A 952 4.34 3.40 -8.77
N ASP A 953 4.31 3.74 -10.07
CA ASP A 953 3.07 3.73 -10.86
C ASP A 953 2.58 2.29 -11.16
N SER A 954 3.43 1.28 -11.04
CA SER A 954 3.11 -0.16 -11.16
C SER A 954 3.92 -1.00 -10.16
N ILE A 955 3.36 -2.14 -9.76
CA ILE A 955 4.03 -3.13 -8.91
C ILE A 955 5.36 -3.62 -9.51
N LEU A 956 5.37 -3.95 -10.80
CA LEU A 956 6.55 -4.50 -11.48
C LEU A 956 7.71 -3.50 -11.43
N THR A 957 7.45 -2.23 -11.76
CA THR A 957 8.46 -1.18 -11.76
C THR A 957 8.87 -0.75 -10.35
N TRP A 958 8.05 -0.99 -9.33
CA TRP A 958 8.43 -0.74 -7.95
C TRP A 958 9.39 -1.84 -7.47
N LEU A 959 9.07 -3.13 -7.66
CA LEU A 959 9.94 -4.24 -7.28
C LEU A 959 11.27 -4.25 -8.06
N LEU A 960 11.25 -3.88 -9.35
CA LEU A 960 12.43 -3.74 -10.20
C LEU A 960 13.11 -2.35 -10.13
N LYS A 961 12.70 -1.47 -9.21
CA LYS A 961 13.30 -0.14 -8.97
C LYS A 961 14.82 -0.20 -8.87
N ASP A 962 15.31 -1.12 -8.04
CA ASP A 962 16.74 -1.30 -7.77
C ASP A 962 17.47 -1.90 -8.98
N SER A 963 16.86 -2.90 -9.62
CA SER A 963 17.38 -3.53 -10.84
C SER A 963 17.53 -2.56 -12.02
N LEU A 964 16.61 -1.60 -12.19
CA LEU A 964 16.58 -0.71 -13.35
C LEU A 964 17.45 0.56 -13.21
N GLY A 965 17.89 0.92 -12.01
CA GLY A 965 18.67 2.16 -11.80
C GLY A 965 19.32 2.33 -10.42
N GLY A 966 19.25 1.30 -9.58
CA GLY A 966 19.91 1.22 -8.27
C GLY A 966 21.11 0.26 -8.30
N ASN A 967 21.20 -0.57 -7.28
CA ASN A 967 22.32 -1.48 -7.03
C ASN A 967 22.15 -2.81 -7.77
N SER A 968 22.35 -2.83 -9.09
CA SER A 968 22.36 -4.09 -9.84
C SER A 968 23.14 -4.01 -11.16
N LYS A 969 23.87 -5.07 -11.52
CA LYS A 969 24.35 -5.29 -12.89
C LYS A 969 23.19 -5.91 -13.69
N THR A 970 22.67 -5.19 -14.70
CA THR A 970 21.39 -5.53 -15.33
C THR A 970 21.52 -5.72 -16.84
N ALA A 971 20.91 -6.80 -17.34
CA ALA A 971 20.77 -7.11 -18.75
C ALA A 971 19.30 -7.18 -19.20
N MET A 972 19.04 -6.67 -20.41
CA MET A 972 17.78 -6.81 -21.13
C MET A 972 17.97 -7.77 -22.31
N ILE A 973 17.13 -8.81 -22.38
CA ILE A 973 17.02 -9.70 -23.54
C ILE A 973 15.78 -9.32 -24.34
N ALA A 974 15.97 -8.69 -25.50
CA ALA A 974 14.89 -8.30 -26.40
C ALA A 974 14.58 -9.43 -27.41
N CYS A 975 13.54 -10.20 -27.13
CA CYS A 975 13.07 -11.28 -28.00
C CYS A 975 12.15 -10.72 -29.10
N ILE A 976 12.48 -10.97 -30.36
CA ILE A 976 11.76 -10.42 -31.53
C ILE A 976 11.26 -11.50 -32.49
N ALA A 977 10.16 -11.21 -33.19
CA ALA A 977 9.55 -12.12 -34.16
C ALA A 977 10.03 -11.78 -35.59
N PRO A 978 10.37 -12.78 -36.43
CA PRO A 978 10.85 -12.54 -37.79
C PRO A 978 9.77 -12.00 -38.75
N SER A 979 8.49 -12.04 -38.37
CA SER A 979 7.33 -11.84 -39.27
C SER A 979 6.49 -10.57 -38.99
N ASP A 980 6.71 -9.92 -37.84
CA ASP A 980 5.87 -8.83 -37.31
C ASP A 980 6.70 -7.54 -37.24
N TYR A 981 6.37 -6.57 -38.11
CA TYR A 981 7.15 -5.33 -38.25
C TYR A 981 6.88 -4.33 -37.10
N ASP A 982 5.62 -4.12 -36.71
CA ASP A 982 5.24 -3.03 -35.82
C ASP A 982 5.59 -3.32 -34.34
N GLU A 983 5.40 -4.56 -33.87
CA GLU A 983 5.76 -4.94 -32.50
C GLU A 983 7.27 -5.21 -32.37
N THR A 984 7.95 -5.72 -33.42
CA THR A 984 9.42 -5.80 -33.43
C THR A 984 10.08 -4.42 -33.47
N LEU A 985 9.62 -3.48 -34.30
CA LEU A 985 10.12 -2.09 -34.29
C LEU A 985 9.90 -1.42 -32.92
N SER A 986 8.78 -1.72 -32.26
CA SER A 986 8.51 -1.24 -30.90
C SER A 986 9.51 -1.83 -29.90
N THR A 987 9.82 -3.13 -30.00
CA THR A 987 10.78 -3.85 -29.15
C THR A 987 12.22 -3.36 -29.35
N LEU A 988 12.69 -3.22 -30.59
CA LEU A 988 14.04 -2.74 -30.92
C LEU A 988 14.30 -1.31 -30.43
N ARG A 989 13.29 -0.42 -30.52
CA ARG A 989 13.38 0.94 -29.98
C ARG A 989 13.46 0.99 -28.46
N TYR A 990 12.74 0.08 -27.79
CA TYR A 990 12.77 -0.07 -26.33
C TYR A 990 14.16 -0.52 -25.87
N ALA A 991 14.77 -1.45 -26.61
CA ALA A 991 16.12 -1.94 -26.41
C ALA A 991 17.20 -0.84 -26.61
N ASP A 992 17.12 -0.06 -27.71
CA ASP A 992 17.99 1.10 -27.95
C ASP A 992 17.89 2.17 -26.84
N GLN A 993 16.70 2.33 -26.26
CA GLN A 993 16.49 3.24 -25.14
C GLN A 993 17.06 2.68 -23.83
N ALA A 994 16.87 1.39 -23.55
CA ALA A 994 17.41 0.72 -22.36
C ALA A 994 18.95 0.75 -22.30
N LYS A 995 19.64 0.62 -23.44
CA LYS A 995 21.12 0.66 -23.55
C LYS A 995 21.75 1.97 -23.07
N ARG A 996 20.96 3.03 -22.87
CA ARG A 996 21.41 4.35 -22.38
C ARG A 996 21.27 4.50 -20.86
N ILE A 997 20.63 3.56 -20.18
CA ILE A 997 20.43 3.56 -18.73
C ILE A 997 21.74 3.19 -18.03
N ARG A 998 21.99 3.80 -16.87
CA ARG A 998 23.13 3.50 -16.00
C ARG A 998 22.66 3.04 -14.64
N THR A 999 23.18 1.91 -14.17
CA THR A 999 22.98 1.43 -12.81
C THR A 999 24.17 1.81 -11.92
N ARG A 1000 24.06 1.53 -10.63
CA ARG A 1000 25.07 1.81 -9.60
C ARG A 1000 25.34 0.54 -8.80
N ALA A 1001 25.76 -0.51 -9.50
CA ALA A 1001 26.08 -1.78 -8.89
C ALA A 1001 27.29 -1.64 -7.93
N VAL A 1002 27.18 -2.22 -6.74
CA VAL A 1002 28.20 -2.26 -5.70
C VAL A 1002 28.34 -3.71 -5.21
N VAL A 1003 29.53 -4.10 -4.76
CA VAL A 1003 29.75 -5.37 -4.06
C VAL A 1003 29.10 -5.30 -2.67
N ASN A 1004 28.24 -6.26 -2.37
CA ASN A 1004 27.47 -6.30 -1.14
C ASN A 1004 28.21 -7.20 -0.15
N GLN A 1005 29.16 -6.62 0.57
CA GLN A 1005 30.00 -7.32 1.55
C GLN A 1005 29.89 -6.64 2.92
N ASP A 1006 29.42 -7.39 3.92
CA ASP A 1006 29.48 -7.00 5.32
C ASP A 1006 30.78 -7.55 5.94
N LEU A 1007 31.56 -6.65 6.52
CA LEU A 1007 32.66 -6.98 7.41
C LEU A 1007 32.10 -7.04 8.83
N VAL A 1008 32.23 -8.19 9.51
CA VAL A 1008 31.75 -8.34 10.89
C VAL A 1008 32.84 -8.98 11.74
N SER A 1009 33.57 -8.15 12.49
CA SER A 1009 34.62 -8.61 13.41
C SER A 1009 34.05 -9.60 14.44
N ALA A 1010 34.85 -10.52 14.96
CA ALA A 1010 34.40 -11.47 16.00
C ALA A 1010 33.82 -10.73 17.22
N ALA A 1011 34.49 -9.65 17.65
CA ALA A 1011 34.00 -8.81 18.75
C ALA A 1011 32.68 -8.11 18.44
N GLU A 1012 32.42 -7.74 17.18
CA GLU A 1012 31.16 -7.12 16.76
C GLU A 1012 30.05 -8.14 16.56
N ARG A 1013 30.37 -9.37 16.09
CA ARG A 1013 29.45 -10.51 16.06
C ARG A 1013 28.97 -10.84 17.48
N ASP A 1014 29.89 -11.01 18.42
CA ASP A 1014 29.56 -11.35 19.80
C ASP A 1014 28.86 -10.19 20.53
N ALA A 1015 29.27 -8.94 20.29
CA ALA A 1015 28.56 -7.78 20.83
C ALA A 1015 27.15 -7.62 20.25
N GLN A 1016 26.94 -7.88 18.95
CA GLN A 1016 25.61 -7.88 18.34
C GLN A 1016 24.75 -9.05 18.85
N ILE A 1017 25.31 -10.25 19.00
CA ILE A 1017 24.61 -11.41 19.56
C ILE A 1017 24.22 -11.14 21.02
N ALA A 1018 25.12 -10.55 21.82
CA ALA A 1018 24.82 -10.15 23.20
C ALA A 1018 23.78 -9.03 23.29
N GLN A 1019 23.87 -7.99 22.43
CA GLN A 1019 22.87 -6.93 22.36
C GLN A 1019 21.50 -7.47 21.93
N MET A 1020 21.43 -8.30 20.89
CA MET A 1020 20.17 -8.89 20.43
C MET A 1020 19.61 -9.91 21.43
N ALA A 1021 20.45 -10.65 22.16
CA ALA A 1021 19.99 -11.50 23.25
C ALA A 1021 19.41 -10.69 24.43
N GLU A 1022 20.03 -9.55 24.77
CA GLU A 1022 19.51 -8.65 25.80
C GLU A 1022 18.27 -7.88 25.33
N GLU A 1023 18.18 -7.46 24.06
CA GLU A 1023 16.95 -6.94 23.47
C GLU A 1023 15.84 -7.99 23.51
N ILE A 1024 16.11 -9.25 23.14
CA ILE A 1024 15.16 -10.36 23.28
C ILE A 1024 14.75 -10.55 24.74
N ARG A 1025 15.66 -10.43 25.70
CA ARG A 1025 15.36 -10.54 27.14
C ARG A 1025 14.48 -9.39 27.64
N ILE A 1026 14.79 -8.15 27.25
CA ILE A 1026 14.02 -6.94 27.58
C ILE A 1026 12.65 -6.97 26.91
N LEU A 1027 12.56 -7.38 25.64
CA LEU A 1027 11.30 -7.54 24.92
C LEU A 1027 10.43 -8.64 25.56
N THR A 1028 11.02 -9.80 25.89
CA THR A 1028 10.31 -10.89 26.60
C THR A 1028 9.79 -10.42 27.97
N LEU A 1029 10.56 -9.61 28.70
CA LEU A 1029 10.11 -8.98 29.95
C LEU A 1029 8.97 -7.98 29.71
N SER A 1030 9.05 -7.14 28.68
CA SER A 1030 7.98 -6.19 28.33
C SER A 1030 6.67 -6.90 27.92
N VAL A 1031 6.77 -8.03 27.21
CA VAL A 1031 5.64 -8.91 26.87
C VAL A 1031 5.04 -9.55 28.13
N SER A 1032 5.82 -9.74 29.20
CA SER A 1032 5.32 -10.30 30.47
C SER A 1032 4.55 -9.29 31.34
N GLU A 1033 4.80 -7.99 31.21
CA GLU A 1033 4.11 -6.92 31.97
C GLU A 1033 3.02 -6.19 31.16
N GLY A 1034 2.98 -6.37 29.83
CA GLY A 1034 2.05 -5.72 28.91
C GLY A 1034 0.59 -6.20 28.98
N ARG A 1035 -0.15 -5.86 30.04
CA ARG A 1035 -1.59 -6.16 30.16
C ARG A 1035 -2.48 -4.93 30.35
N ARG A 1036 -2.50 -4.02 29.35
CA ARG A 1036 -3.52 -2.97 29.06
C ARG A 1036 -3.03 -2.00 27.94
N ARG A 1037 -3.69 -1.95 26.76
CA ARG A 1037 -4.33 -0.74 26.14
C ARG A 1037 -4.74 -0.94 24.67
N GLU A 1038 -6.02 -1.29 24.46
CA GLU A 1038 -6.61 -1.77 23.19
C GLU A 1038 -6.79 -0.71 22.06
N LYS A 1039 -5.78 0.14 21.84
CA LYS A 1039 -5.63 0.93 20.61
C LYS A 1039 -4.17 1.23 20.26
N GLU A 1040 -3.30 1.29 21.27
CA GLU A 1040 -1.85 1.11 21.07
C GLU A 1040 -1.59 -0.35 20.64
N ASP A 1041 -2.36 -1.30 21.18
CA ASP A 1041 -2.24 -2.75 20.94
C ASP A 1041 -2.28 -3.17 19.46
N LYS A 1042 -2.88 -2.43 18.50
CA LYS A 1042 -2.82 -2.84 17.07
C LYS A 1042 -1.55 -2.42 16.35
N GLU A 1043 -1.06 -1.23 16.62
CA GLU A 1043 0.28 -0.85 16.15
C GLU A 1043 1.37 -1.61 16.89
N GLN A 1044 1.12 -2.01 18.15
CA GLN A 1044 2.00 -2.90 18.88
C GLN A 1044 1.87 -4.34 18.43
N GLU A 1045 0.69 -4.87 18.05
CA GLU A 1045 0.55 -6.19 17.42
C GLU A 1045 1.28 -6.25 16.07
N GLU A 1046 1.11 -5.27 15.17
CA GLU A 1046 1.88 -5.27 13.91
C GLU A 1046 3.40 -5.20 14.16
N LYS A 1047 3.85 -4.43 15.17
CA LYS A 1047 5.27 -4.38 15.57
C LYS A 1047 5.71 -5.66 16.29
N ILE A 1048 4.86 -6.32 17.08
CA ILE A 1048 5.15 -7.56 17.79
C ILE A 1048 5.18 -8.73 16.80
N GLU A 1049 4.33 -8.78 15.78
CA GLU A 1049 4.48 -9.68 14.64
C GLU A 1049 5.80 -9.40 13.92
N GLU A 1050 6.16 -8.14 13.65
CA GLU A 1050 7.43 -7.79 13.01
C GLU A 1050 8.64 -8.23 13.85
N TYR A 1051 8.62 -8.00 15.18
CA TYR A 1051 9.64 -8.45 16.11
C TYR A 1051 9.67 -9.97 16.26
N GLN A 1052 8.53 -10.66 16.32
CA GLN A 1052 8.47 -12.14 16.37
C GLN A 1052 9.04 -12.75 15.09
N ASN A 1053 8.64 -12.25 13.91
CA ASN A 1053 9.21 -12.70 12.63
C ASN A 1053 10.72 -12.40 12.55
N ARG A 1054 11.18 -11.26 13.06
CA ARG A 1054 12.60 -10.90 13.15
C ARG A 1054 13.37 -11.80 14.13
N VAL A 1055 12.78 -12.18 15.27
CA VAL A 1055 13.36 -13.13 16.23
C VAL A 1055 13.40 -14.54 15.66
N ILE A 1056 12.36 -15.00 14.95
CA ILE A 1056 12.34 -16.31 14.27
C ILE A 1056 13.40 -16.34 13.14
N ALA A 1057 13.54 -15.25 12.37
CA ALA A 1057 14.60 -15.11 11.38
C ALA A 1057 16.00 -15.11 12.01
N MET A 1058 16.16 -14.44 13.17
CA MET A 1058 17.42 -14.42 13.91
C MET A 1058 17.77 -15.78 14.54
N GLN A 1059 16.78 -16.52 15.06
CA GLN A 1059 16.97 -17.90 15.53
C GLN A 1059 17.42 -18.82 14.38
N ARG A 1060 16.81 -18.71 13.21
CA ARG A 1060 17.25 -19.46 12.01
C ARG A 1060 18.68 -19.10 11.59
N LEU A 1061 19.04 -17.81 11.60
CA LEU A 1061 20.42 -17.37 11.35
C LEU A 1061 21.40 -17.89 12.40
N MET A 1062 20.96 -18.04 13.66
CA MET A 1062 21.76 -18.61 14.74
C MET A 1062 21.91 -20.14 14.61
N GLU A 1063 20.86 -20.86 14.19
CA GLU A 1063 20.93 -22.29 13.83
C GLU A 1063 21.85 -22.53 12.61
N GLU A 1064 21.71 -21.73 11.55
CA GLU A 1064 22.59 -21.80 10.38
C GLU A 1064 24.06 -21.54 10.78
N ARG A 1065 24.33 -20.52 11.60
CA ARG A 1065 25.68 -20.24 12.13
C ARG A 1065 26.17 -21.34 13.09
N SER A 1066 25.29 -22.00 13.85
CA SER A 1066 25.63 -23.16 14.68
C SER A 1066 26.02 -24.37 13.83
N GLN A 1067 25.30 -24.64 12.73
CA GLN A 1067 25.66 -25.71 11.79
C GLN A 1067 27.01 -25.45 11.10
N VAL A 1068 27.31 -24.19 10.77
CA VAL A 1068 28.65 -23.78 10.28
C VAL A 1068 29.72 -23.96 11.37
N ALA A 1069 29.44 -23.64 12.63
CA ALA A 1069 30.36 -23.88 13.74
C ALA A 1069 30.61 -25.38 14.00
N GLU A 1070 29.58 -26.23 13.91
CA GLU A 1070 29.72 -27.70 13.95
C GLU A 1070 30.47 -28.25 12.73
N GLY A 1071 30.42 -27.56 11.59
CA GLY A 1071 31.28 -27.79 10.44
C GLY A 1071 32.74 -27.47 10.77
N LYS A 1072 33.02 -26.28 11.31
CA LYS A 1072 34.36 -25.85 11.77
C LYS A 1072 34.94 -26.83 12.81
N ILE A 1073 34.13 -27.29 13.76
CA ILE A 1073 34.53 -28.31 14.76
C ILE A 1073 34.86 -29.64 14.09
N ARG A 1074 34.07 -30.12 13.12
CA ARG A 1074 34.37 -31.35 12.39
C ARG A 1074 35.65 -31.25 11.55
N ALA A 1075 35.83 -30.16 10.82
CA ALA A 1075 37.05 -29.91 10.05
C ALA A 1075 38.30 -29.86 10.94
N LEU A 1076 38.26 -29.07 12.02
CA LEU A 1076 39.36 -28.96 12.98
C LEU A 1076 39.64 -30.28 13.72
N ASN A 1077 38.62 -31.12 13.95
CA ASN A 1077 38.82 -32.46 14.51
C ASN A 1077 39.52 -33.40 13.51
N VAL A 1078 39.12 -33.42 12.24
CA VAL A 1078 39.79 -34.20 11.19
C VAL A 1078 41.25 -33.75 11.02
N GLU A 1079 41.51 -32.44 11.02
CA GLU A 1079 42.87 -31.90 10.97
C GLU A 1079 43.68 -32.27 12.24
N ASN A 1080 43.09 -32.18 13.43
CA ASN A 1080 43.74 -32.64 14.67
C ASN A 1080 44.01 -34.14 14.68
N GLU A 1081 43.14 -34.97 14.11
CA GLU A 1081 43.35 -36.41 14.00
C GLU A 1081 44.44 -36.74 12.98
N ALA A 1082 44.49 -36.07 11.84
CA ALA A 1082 45.58 -36.17 10.87
C ALA A 1082 46.92 -35.74 11.49
N LEU A 1083 46.96 -34.60 12.21
CA LEU A 1083 48.15 -34.12 12.93
C LEU A 1083 48.57 -35.09 14.05
N ARG A 1084 47.62 -35.65 14.81
CA ARG A 1084 47.90 -36.68 15.84
C ARG A 1084 48.44 -37.97 15.21
N LEU A 1085 47.90 -38.40 14.07
CA LEU A 1085 48.38 -39.57 13.34
C LEU A 1085 49.82 -39.34 12.85
N HIS A 1086 50.08 -38.16 12.27
CA HIS A 1086 51.42 -37.76 11.81
C HIS A 1086 52.42 -37.65 12.97
N LEU A 1087 52.01 -37.07 14.12
CA LEU A 1087 52.84 -37.01 15.32
C LEU A 1087 53.12 -38.40 15.90
N LYS A 1088 52.13 -39.31 15.87
CA LYS A 1088 52.28 -40.70 16.32
C LYS A 1088 53.24 -41.47 15.41
N LEU A 1089 53.09 -41.36 14.09
CA LEU A 1089 54.00 -41.95 13.10
C LEU A 1089 55.43 -41.42 13.27
N ALA A 1090 55.60 -40.11 13.49
CA ALA A 1090 56.90 -39.53 13.80
C ALA A 1090 57.50 -40.10 15.10
N ILE A 1091 56.72 -40.17 16.19
CA ILE A 1091 57.15 -40.73 17.47
C ILE A 1091 57.53 -42.21 17.36
N ASP A 1092 56.76 -43.01 16.63
CA ASP A 1092 57.02 -44.44 16.47
C ASP A 1092 58.23 -44.70 15.53
N SER A 1093 58.46 -43.84 14.52
CA SER A 1093 59.70 -43.86 13.72
C SER A 1093 60.97 -43.55 14.54
N ILE A 1094 60.85 -42.70 15.56
CA ILE A 1094 61.95 -42.37 16.50
C ILE A 1094 62.15 -43.50 17.52
N LYS A 1095 61.08 -44.18 17.95
CA LYS A 1095 61.17 -45.31 18.89
C LYS A 1095 61.71 -46.60 18.27
N ASN A 1096 61.43 -46.85 16.99
CA ASN A 1096 61.74 -48.12 16.35
C ASN A 1096 62.39 -47.92 14.96
N PRO A 1097 63.67 -47.49 14.91
CA PRO A 1097 64.41 -47.28 13.66
C PRO A 1097 64.76 -48.63 12.99
N ILE A 1098 63.80 -49.20 12.27
CA ILE A 1098 63.97 -50.50 11.59
C ILE A 1098 64.90 -50.34 10.38
N ASN A 1099 66.02 -51.07 10.44
CA ASN A 1099 67.10 -51.02 9.47
C ASN A 1099 66.71 -51.75 8.18
N VAL A 1100 66.71 -51.05 7.04
CA VAL A 1100 66.17 -51.58 5.77
C VAL A 1100 66.99 -52.77 5.28
N ARG A 1101 66.35 -53.93 5.15
CA ARG A 1101 66.80 -55.06 4.33
C ARG A 1101 65.69 -55.49 3.38
N SER A 1102 66.11 -56.02 2.24
CA SER A 1102 65.31 -56.11 1.03
C SER A 1102 64.45 -57.37 0.91
N SER A 1103 63.67 -57.36 -0.18
CA SER A 1103 63.36 -58.48 -1.07
C SER A 1103 62.34 -59.54 -0.64
N VAL A 1104 61.22 -59.46 -1.37
CA VAL A 1104 60.46 -60.56 -2.01
C VAL A 1104 59.37 -61.28 -1.16
N PRO A 1105 58.10 -61.31 -1.63
CA PRO A 1105 57.01 -62.12 -1.08
C PRO A 1105 57.11 -63.59 -1.60
N PRO A 1106 56.42 -64.62 -1.05
CA PRO A 1106 54.94 -64.71 -1.21
C PRO A 1106 54.15 -65.56 -0.15
N GLU A 1107 52.82 -65.61 -0.40
CA GLU A 1107 51.92 -66.78 -0.32
C GLU A 1107 51.56 -67.54 0.99
N GLU A 1108 50.23 -67.73 1.12
CA GLU A 1108 49.49 -68.97 1.46
C GLU A 1108 49.33 -69.55 2.90
N THR A 1109 48.10 -69.37 3.43
CA THR A 1109 47.15 -70.43 3.88
C THR A 1109 47.25 -71.17 5.24
N ILE A 1110 46.07 -71.65 5.71
CA ILE A 1110 45.80 -72.96 6.39
C ILE A 1110 46.36 -73.15 7.83
N GLU A 1111 45.67 -73.70 8.86
CA GLU A 1111 44.30 -74.24 9.04
C GLU A 1111 43.85 -74.35 10.53
N ILE A 1112 42.52 -74.48 10.73
CA ILE A 1112 41.70 -75.27 11.71
C ILE A 1112 42.26 -75.70 13.09
N LEU A 1113 41.40 -75.62 14.13
CA LEU A 1113 41.02 -76.62 15.17
C LEU A 1113 40.37 -75.85 16.36
N GLU A 1114 39.06 -75.95 16.67
CA GLU A 1114 38.23 -77.08 17.17
C GLU A 1114 38.53 -77.56 18.61
N ASP A 1115 37.75 -77.07 19.58
CA ASP A 1115 37.04 -77.78 20.68
C ASP A 1115 36.41 -76.70 21.62
N SER A 1116 35.21 -76.78 22.24
CA SER A 1116 34.47 -77.86 22.95
C SER A 1116 35.03 -78.18 24.37
N VAL A 1117 34.25 -78.48 25.42
CA VAL A 1117 32.79 -78.39 25.67
C VAL A 1117 32.50 -78.44 27.21
N GLU A 1118 31.35 -77.90 27.67
CA GLU A 1118 30.65 -78.14 28.96
C GLU A 1118 31.39 -78.29 30.33
N ARG A 1119 30.90 -77.55 31.36
CA ARG A 1119 29.91 -78.13 32.31
C ARG A 1119 29.18 -77.18 33.29
N ASP A 1120 27.91 -77.54 33.50
CA ASP A 1120 26.87 -77.13 34.47
C ASP A 1120 27.10 -77.79 35.88
N PRO A 1121 26.20 -77.72 36.91
CA PRO A 1121 24.83 -77.17 37.01
C PRO A 1121 24.48 -76.40 38.33
N GLU A 1122 23.17 -76.26 38.58
CA GLU A 1122 22.42 -76.03 39.85
C GLU A 1122 22.00 -74.57 40.15
N ALA A 1123 20.73 -74.15 40.24
CA ALA A 1123 19.42 -74.70 40.71
C ALA A 1123 19.06 -74.26 42.16
N ALA A 1124 17.81 -73.92 42.52
CA ALA A 1124 16.57 -73.65 41.75
C ALA A 1124 15.49 -73.02 42.69
N GLN A 1125 14.24 -72.99 42.23
CA GLN A 1125 12.96 -72.78 42.97
C GLN A 1125 12.58 -71.32 43.28
N GLU A 1126 11.31 -70.87 43.28
CA GLU A 1126 9.96 -71.26 42.76
C GLU A 1126 8.97 -70.15 43.27
N ALA A 1127 7.77 -69.85 42.76
CA ALA A 1127 7.01 -70.24 41.56
C ALA A 1127 5.87 -69.22 41.29
N ASP A 1128 5.09 -69.48 40.22
CA ASP A 1128 3.62 -69.30 40.12
C ASP A 1128 2.93 -67.95 39.80
N VAL A 1129 2.23 -67.99 38.64
CA VAL A 1129 0.81 -67.61 38.37
C VAL A 1129 0.47 -66.28 37.65
N GLU A 1130 0.10 -66.45 36.36
CA GLU A 1130 -1.02 -65.84 35.58
C GLU A 1130 -1.12 -64.31 35.37
N ASP A 1131 -1.61 -63.78 34.23
CA ASP A 1131 -1.83 -64.25 32.84
C ASP A 1131 -2.15 -63.01 31.94
N ASP A 1132 -2.48 -63.23 30.65
CA ASP A 1132 -3.30 -62.41 29.74
C ASP A 1132 -2.59 -61.59 28.62
N LYS A 1133 -2.55 -62.22 27.43
CA LYS A 1133 -2.79 -61.69 26.05
C LYS A 1133 -1.95 -60.49 25.54
N THR A 1134 -1.16 -60.60 24.46
CA THR A 1134 -1.55 -60.66 23.02
C THR A 1134 -2.44 -59.49 22.56
N GLU A 1135 -2.23 -58.84 21.42
CA GLU A 1135 -1.63 -59.30 20.13
C GLU A 1135 -0.69 -58.26 19.48
N VAL A 1136 0.17 -58.70 18.55
CA VAL A 1136 0.81 -57.87 17.51
C VAL A 1136 0.48 -58.51 16.16
N PRO A 1137 -0.19 -57.80 15.22
CA PRO A 1137 -0.44 -58.30 13.88
C PRO A 1137 0.67 -57.94 12.86
N ASP A 1138 0.81 -58.84 11.90
CA ASP A 1138 1.85 -59.05 10.89
C ASP A 1138 2.25 -57.95 9.88
N TYR A 1139 3.27 -58.32 9.10
CA TYR A 1139 3.75 -57.76 7.83
C TYR A 1139 2.74 -57.77 6.68
N ASP A 1140 3.02 -56.93 5.67
CA ASP A 1140 3.07 -57.28 4.22
C ASP A 1140 3.68 -56.07 3.46
N SER A 1141 4.46 -56.19 2.37
CA SER A 1141 5.16 -57.33 1.76
C SER A 1141 6.28 -56.80 0.83
N ASP A 1142 7.36 -57.58 0.69
CA ASP A 1142 8.36 -57.69 -0.40
C ASP A 1142 8.70 -56.54 -1.38
N CYS A 1143 10.01 -56.30 -1.59
CA CYS A 1143 10.70 -56.97 -2.72
C CYS A 1143 12.24 -56.83 -2.74
N THR A 1144 12.89 -57.93 -3.16
CA THR A 1144 14.20 -58.05 -3.84
C THR A 1144 15.43 -57.29 -3.32
N SER A 1145 16.38 -58.07 -2.79
CA SER A 1145 17.83 -57.78 -2.85
C SER A 1145 18.36 -57.83 -4.29
N ASP A 1146 19.41 -57.05 -4.59
CA ASP A 1146 20.58 -57.50 -5.42
C ASP A 1146 21.71 -56.44 -5.49
N GLU A 1147 21.43 -55.14 -5.37
CA GLU A 1147 22.42 -54.05 -5.62
C GLU A 1147 23.46 -53.79 -4.51
N ALA A 1148 23.55 -54.63 -3.47
CA ALA A 1148 24.41 -54.38 -2.30
C ALA A 1148 25.91 -54.72 -2.51
N VAL A 1149 26.30 -55.23 -3.69
CA VAL A 1149 27.63 -55.85 -3.92
C VAL A 1149 28.62 -54.93 -4.64
N ASP A 1150 28.17 -54.07 -5.57
CA ASP A 1150 29.08 -53.22 -6.36
C ASP A 1150 29.73 -52.09 -5.54
N LEU A 1151 29.05 -51.58 -4.50
CA LEU A 1151 29.49 -50.44 -3.69
C LEU A 1151 30.80 -50.67 -2.92
N LEU A 1152 31.17 -51.92 -2.63
CA LEU A 1152 32.45 -52.23 -1.98
C LEU A 1152 33.62 -52.15 -2.96
N THR A 1153 33.45 -52.68 -4.18
CA THR A 1153 34.54 -52.77 -5.18
C THR A 1153 34.91 -51.42 -5.83
N GLU A 1154 34.06 -50.40 -5.74
CA GLU A 1154 34.45 -49.02 -6.05
C GLU A 1154 35.32 -48.38 -4.96
N SER A 1155 35.10 -48.74 -3.69
CA SER A 1155 35.83 -48.13 -2.57
C SER A 1155 37.31 -48.52 -2.57
N GLU A 1156 37.62 -49.77 -2.90
CA GLU A 1156 38.99 -50.29 -2.99
C GLU A 1156 39.76 -49.65 -4.16
N LYS A 1157 39.14 -49.53 -5.34
CA LYS A 1157 39.73 -48.85 -6.51
C LYS A 1157 40.05 -47.38 -6.26
N ARG A 1158 39.18 -46.67 -5.52
CA ARG A 1158 39.45 -45.29 -5.08
C ARG A 1158 40.65 -45.22 -4.13
N ALA A 1159 40.82 -46.20 -3.24
CA ALA A 1159 41.96 -46.24 -2.33
C ALA A 1159 43.30 -46.42 -3.08
N GLU A 1160 43.34 -47.33 -4.07
CA GLU A 1160 44.53 -47.53 -4.92
C GLU A 1160 44.90 -46.26 -5.72
N GLN A 1161 43.93 -45.60 -6.37
CA GLN A 1161 44.16 -44.37 -7.14
C GLN A 1161 44.67 -43.21 -6.27
N VAL A 1162 44.14 -43.05 -5.06
CA VAL A 1162 44.63 -42.04 -4.10
C VAL A 1162 46.06 -42.35 -3.66
N GLN A 1163 46.41 -43.63 -3.50
CA GLN A 1163 47.74 -44.05 -3.08
C GLN A 1163 48.79 -43.89 -4.18
N GLU A 1164 48.43 -44.10 -5.45
CA GLU A 1164 49.28 -43.81 -6.62
C GLU A 1164 49.55 -42.30 -6.76
N PHE A 1165 48.49 -41.48 -6.72
CA PHE A 1165 48.61 -40.02 -6.75
C PHE A 1165 49.49 -39.46 -5.62
N GLN A 1166 49.40 -40.04 -4.41
CA GLN A 1166 50.21 -39.63 -3.27
C GLN A 1166 51.71 -39.95 -3.44
N GLN A 1167 52.07 -41.00 -4.20
CA GLN A 1167 53.48 -41.28 -4.52
C GLN A 1167 54.05 -40.30 -5.55
N ASP A 1168 53.29 -39.97 -6.60
CA ASP A 1168 53.74 -39.01 -7.63
C ASP A 1168 53.93 -37.61 -7.05
N LEU A 1169 53.02 -37.16 -6.18
CA LEU A 1169 53.10 -35.89 -5.44
C LEU A 1169 54.38 -35.80 -4.58
N LEU A 1170 54.75 -36.90 -3.90
CA LEU A 1170 56.00 -36.98 -3.14
C LEU A 1170 57.24 -36.97 -4.04
N SER A 1171 57.14 -37.54 -5.25
CA SER A 1171 58.22 -37.50 -6.25
C SER A 1171 58.47 -36.06 -6.75
N ASP A 1172 57.41 -35.30 -7.02
CA ASP A 1172 57.53 -33.91 -7.48
C ASP A 1172 57.92 -32.94 -6.35
N LEU A 1173 57.48 -33.17 -5.12
CA LEU A 1173 58.01 -32.46 -3.94
C LEU A 1173 59.53 -32.68 -3.77
N ALA A 1174 60.02 -33.91 -3.98
CA ALA A 1174 61.45 -34.19 -3.94
C ALA A 1174 62.22 -33.47 -5.06
N ARG A 1175 61.69 -33.43 -6.28
CA ARG A 1175 62.25 -32.64 -7.40
C ARG A 1175 62.25 -31.14 -7.08
N PHE A 1176 61.17 -30.61 -6.51
CA PHE A 1176 61.01 -29.21 -6.13
C PHE A 1176 62.03 -28.80 -5.06
N MET A 1177 62.15 -29.58 -3.97
CA MET A 1177 63.12 -29.29 -2.91
C MET A 1177 64.57 -29.32 -3.41
N SER A 1178 64.91 -30.26 -4.29
CA SER A 1178 66.25 -30.31 -4.92
C SER A 1178 66.54 -29.03 -5.71
N LYS A 1179 65.57 -28.58 -6.53
CA LYS A 1179 65.66 -27.36 -7.36
C LYS A 1179 65.78 -26.08 -6.52
N VAL A 1180 65.06 -26.01 -5.39
CA VAL A 1180 65.15 -24.89 -4.43
C VAL A 1180 66.50 -24.85 -3.71
N MET A 1181 67.15 -26.00 -3.45
CA MET A 1181 68.51 -26.01 -2.92
C MET A 1181 69.55 -25.52 -3.95
N ASP A 1182 69.42 -25.93 -5.20
CA ASP A 1182 70.29 -25.46 -6.29
C ASP A 1182 70.22 -23.94 -6.46
N ASP A 1183 69.03 -23.34 -6.56
CA ASP A 1183 68.90 -21.88 -6.70
C ASP A 1183 69.36 -21.14 -5.43
N LYS A 1184 69.16 -21.70 -4.23
CA LYS A 1184 69.68 -21.12 -2.98
C LYS A 1184 71.21 -21.05 -2.94
N SER A 1185 71.91 -21.96 -3.62
CA SER A 1185 73.38 -21.93 -3.73
C SER A 1185 73.90 -20.77 -4.61
N ARG A 1186 73.04 -20.19 -5.44
CA ARG A 1186 73.44 -19.43 -6.63
C ARG A 1186 73.43 -17.90 -6.48
N PHE A 1187 72.75 -17.37 -5.45
CA PHE A 1187 72.29 -15.97 -5.46
C PHE A 1187 72.72 -15.05 -4.30
N MET A 1188 73.53 -15.48 -3.32
CA MET A 1188 74.01 -14.56 -2.26
C MET A 1188 75.52 -14.61 -1.99
N THR A 1189 76.17 -13.47 -2.20
CA THR A 1189 77.46 -13.10 -1.58
C THR A 1189 77.32 -11.72 -0.89
N PRO A 1190 78.08 -11.41 0.18
CA PRO A 1190 77.78 -10.29 1.07
C PRO A 1190 78.71 -9.06 0.93
N MET A 1191 78.25 -7.89 1.38
CA MET A 1191 79.02 -6.76 1.99
C MET A 1191 78.04 -5.68 2.50
N THR A 1192 77.86 -5.54 3.83
CA THR A 1192 78.42 -4.49 4.74
C THR A 1192 77.65 -3.14 4.80
N PRO A 1193 77.08 -2.78 5.97
CA PRO A 1193 76.58 -1.43 6.28
C PRO A 1193 77.58 -0.61 7.13
N ASP A 1194 77.36 0.70 7.26
CA ASP A 1194 78.12 1.59 8.17
C ASP A 1194 77.23 2.71 8.78
N CYS A 1195 77.64 3.23 9.94
CA CYS A 1195 77.21 4.47 10.63
C CYS A 1195 75.70 4.73 10.91
N GLY A 1196 75.24 4.31 12.10
CA GLY A 1196 75.10 5.24 13.24
C GLY A 1196 73.80 6.02 13.51
N PHE A 1197 73.20 5.78 14.69
CA PHE A 1197 72.43 6.67 15.61
C PHE A 1197 71.35 7.64 15.04
N TYR A 1198 70.14 7.80 15.61
CA TYR A 1198 69.85 8.08 17.03
C TYR A 1198 68.37 7.83 17.37
N VAL A 1199 68.06 7.39 18.60
CA VAL A 1199 66.74 7.50 19.25
C VAL A 1199 66.96 7.80 20.73
N GLN A 1200 66.16 8.68 21.34
CA GLN A 1200 66.27 9.04 22.76
C GLN A 1200 65.12 8.47 23.58
N LYS A 1201 65.46 7.77 24.68
CA LYS A 1201 64.54 7.29 25.73
C LYS A 1201 64.51 8.26 26.92
N SER A 1202 63.48 8.17 27.76
CA SER A 1202 63.48 8.13 29.25
C SER A 1202 62.04 8.42 29.76
N ASP A 1203 61.46 7.94 30.86
CA ASP A 1203 61.72 6.89 31.88
C ASP A 1203 60.33 6.28 32.25
N GLY A 1204 60.12 5.10 32.87
CA GLY A 1204 60.44 4.70 34.27
C GLY A 1204 59.38 5.21 35.27
N SER A 1205 59.00 4.55 36.38
CA SER A 1205 59.28 3.19 36.90
C SER A 1205 58.54 3.00 38.25
N TRP A 1206 58.16 1.76 38.62
CA TRP A 1206 57.46 1.38 39.88
C TRP A 1206 56.00 1.91 40.00
N THR A 1207 55.08 1.29 40.74
CA THR A 1207 55.15 0.05 41.58
C THR A 1207 54.19 -1.02 41.08
#